data_AF-A0A2N9LCR1-F1
#
_entry.id   AF-A0A2N9LCR1-F1
#
_cell.length_a   1.000
_cell.length_b   1.000
_cell.length_c   1.000
_cell.angle_alpha   90.00
_cell.angle_beta   90.00
_cell.angle_gamma   90.00
#
_symmetry.space_group_name_H-M   'P 1'
#
loop_
_entity.id
_entity.type
_entity.pdbx_description
1 polymer ?
#
loop_
_entity_poly.entity_id
_entity_poly.type
_entity_poly.pdbx_seq_one_letter_code
_entity_poly.pdbx_strand_id
1 'polypeptide(L)'
;MGQLPQGALNTVSAADVSQKLGTKQTDAYGADLLSVALIGPHEERRAAVAKALDETRQVNTREFDSYPPESEHMQRLLTSFDVLILDLDSDPEVAVRLVEQARARNEATIMVYSENPDPKLAVRLMRAGASEYLLLPLEQGAMAEALVRSTNTNHEQPIPGEKGEGKLLVFAGSKGGSGVTTMACNVAIALAQNSDQKTLLIDLALPIGDAALCLGIAAGYSTDDALRNIDRLDATFLQNLLVKHRSGVFVLAAPTKIPEIEVSNSAIVKLMAIARREFDHVIVDVGSRIDVAAKVLFEDASRVYLVTQTGISELRNSNRLISQFFAEESPSLEVVINRFDSRFHETTNEDVVAKALGRPVRWKIPNDQDAARALQYGDTGLSETGISRISLEMASSITGRPIPQDRKRDYEPKSPGKSAAQADAGKDDYARPANLGSDHARATPVITWPTPEPIAYGNKLTFAQLNATASVDGTFVYTPGPGYVLPVGTHTLWVTFTPTDLGGYLPFQSAISIVVTRATPHLSWPTPADIIYGKALDDAQLNASASVPGKLEYSPAAGEVLTPGPHALSVRFTPTDGTNYTTAEATVPIAVARAASAIQWPTPDAISYGTHLSVTQLCATASVPGTFEYNPGLGAVLAAGEHKLSLSFTPTDRLGYSISHCAVSLTVAKAAPVITWPSPDPIAQGVALSATQLQATASVPGIYTYRPAAGEILAPGVHELSVIFTPTDTLNYSTVSAAVTLTVTEKPAATITWPVPSPISYGTALSAIQLNATTPVPGTFVYTPAAGLVLAPGKYILAATFTPSDTENYATAQASVVLEVQGPPETDSSPVAAAAAPAEPAPKWTFTETNIEAADPARPEGTDERTETKTNPPETRVYKGAVYEKGEDGKWHLQKK
;
A
#
# COMPACT_ATOMS: atom_id res chain seq x y z
N MET A 1 52.54 32.56 21.97
CA MET A 1 52.41 31.79 20.71
C MET A 1 51.81 30.44 21.10
N GLY A 2 50.73 29.94 20.52
CA GLY A 2 49.81 30.56 19.54
C GLY A 2 48.35 30.23 19.91
N GLN A 3 47.39 30.92 19.28
CA GLN A 3 45.96 30.72 19.52
C GLN A 3 45.46 29.39 18.93
N LEU A 4 44.49 28.77 19.60
CA LEU A 4 43.64 27.73 19.01
C LEU A 4 42.71 28.38 17.97
N PRO A 5 42.40 27.72 16.84
CA PRO A 5 41.58 28.28 15.78
C PRO A 5 40.10 28.31 16.20
N GLN A 6 39.43 29.44 15.97
CA GLN A 6 37.96 29.49 15.94
C GLN A 6 37.48 28.86 14.63
N GLY A 7 36.59 27.87 14.72
CA GLY A 7 35.83 27.39 13.57
C GLY A 7 34.86 28.48 13.10
N ALA A 8 34.86 28.77 11.80
CA ALA A 8 34.03 29.81 11.23
C ALA A 8 32.60 29.29 10.94
N LEU A 9 31.60 29.87 11.61
CA LEU A 9 30.19 29.69 11.28
C LEU A 9 29.90 30.33 9.91
N ASN A 10 29.53 29.51 8.92
CA ASN A 10 29.13 29.95 7.58
C ASN A 10 27.60 29.91 7.43
N THR A 11 26.92 30.95 7.92
CA THR A 11 25.52 31.21 7.57
C THR A 11 25.44 31.68 6.11
N VAL A 12 24.51 31.12 5.33
CA VAL A 12 24.34 31.46 3.90
C VAL A 12 22.90 31.89 3.65
N SER A 13 22.73 33.12 3.17
CA SER A 13 21.42 33.68 2.85
C SER A 13 20.93 33.24 1.47
N ALA A 14 19.60 33.21 1.28
CA ALA A 14 18.93 32.77 0.06
C ALA A 14 19.43 33.38 -1.27
N ALA A 15 20.09 34.55 -1.24
CA ALA A 15 20.63 35.21 -2.42
C ALA A 15 21.96 34.62 -2.95
N ASP A 16 22.75 33.94 -2.11
CA ASP A 16 24.12 33.48 -2.45
C ASP A 16 24.22 32.02 -2.93
N VAL A 17 23.08 31.31 -3.01
CA VAL A 17 23.00 29.85 -3.27
C VAL A 17 23.66 29.45 -4.60
N SER A 18 23.73 30.35 -5.59
CA SER A 18 24.30 30.06 -6.91
C SER A 18 25.83 30.18 -7.04
N GLN A 19 26.58 30.66 -6.03
CA GLN A 19 28.05 30.84 -6.15
C GLN A 19 28.93 30.00 -5.20
N LYS A 20 28.36 29.26 -4.24
CA LYS A 20 29.14 28.42 -3.28
C LYS A 20 28.53 27.03 -3.03
N LEU A 21 28.30 26.27 -4.10
CA LEU A 21 28.15 24.81 -4.06
C LEU A 21 29.55 24.18 -4.17
N GLY A 22 30.05 23.66 -3.05
CA GLY A 22 31.34 22.97 -3.01
C GLY A 22 31.19 21.48 -3.33
N THR A 23 32.11 20.94 -4.11
CA THR A 23 32.28 19.48 -4.31
C THR A 23 32.53 18.75 -2.99
N LYS A 24 32.05 17.50 -2.85
CA LYS A 24 32.37 16.62 -1.70
C LYS A 24 33.87 16.67 -1.39
N GLN A 25 34.22 17.20 -0.22
CA GLN A 25 35.60 17.45 0.18
C GLN A 25 36.11 16.24 0.99
N THR A 26 36.83 15.35 0.32
CA THR A 26 37.47 14.19 0.94
C THR A 26 38.76 14.60 1.65
N ASP A 27 38.72 14.64 2.98
CA ASP A 27 39.93 14.85 3.78
C ASP A 27 40.84 13.61 3.74
N ALA A 28 42.15 13.84 3.85
CA ALA A 28 43.22 12.85 3.60
C ALA A 28 43.34 11.71 4.65
N TYR A 29 42.29 11.44 5.42
CA TYR A 29 42.23 10.43 6.49
C TYR A 29 41.00 9.51 6.41
N GLY A 30 40.44 9.29 5.21
CA GLY A 30 39.70 8.05 4.89
C GLY A 30 38.43 7.76 5.71
N ALA A 31 37.75 8.78 6.22
CA ALA A 31 36.44 8.66 6.86
C ALA A 31 35.45 9.59 6.15
N ASP A 32 34.39 9.04 5.58
CA ASP A 32 33.28 9.84 5.02
C ASP A 32 32.51 10.52 6.16
N LEU A 33 32.45 11.85 6.11
CA LEU A 33 31.65 12.68 7.01
C LEU A 33 30.26 12.89 6.39
N LEU A 34 29.19 12.63 7.15
CA LEU A 34 27.82 12.84 6.71
C LEU A 34 27.56 14.31 6.43
N SER A 35 27.15 14.65 5.20
CA SER A 35 26.78 16.02 4.83
C SER A 35 25.31 16.29 5.14
N VAL A 36 25.05 17.31 5.97
CA VAL A 36 23.71 17.59 6.52
C VAL A 36 23.28 19.01 6.20
N ALA A 37 22.10 19.16 5.60
CA ALA A 37 21.45 20.45 5.37
C ALA A 37 20.39 20.70 6.44
N LEU A 38 20.60 21.70 7.31
CA LEU A 38 19.65 22.12 8.34
C LEU A 38 18.87 23.34 7.85
N ILE A 39 17.58 23.17 7.56
CA ILE A 39 16.71 24.19 6.95
C ILE A 39 15.64 24.59 7.96
N GLY A 40 15.69 25.83 8.45
CA GLY A 40 14.72 26.32 9.42
C GLY A 40 14.67 27.84 9.49
N PRO A 41 13.53 28.48 9.17
CA PRO A 41 13.40 29.94 9.25
C PRO A 41 13.55 30.50 10.67
N HIS A 42 13.20 29.72 11.70
CA HIS A 42 13.27 30.18 13.10
C HIS A 42 14.67 29.98 13.71
N GLU A 43 15.34 31.08 14.03
CA GLU A 43 16.73 31.09 14.51
C GLU A 43 16.95 30.25 15.77
N GLU A 44 16.14 30.43 16.82
CA GLU A 44 16.35 29.72 18.10
C GLU A 44 16.18 28.20 17.98
N ARG A 45 15.14 27.72 17.29
CA ARG A 45 14.94 26.29 17.03
C ARG A 45 16.04 25.71 16.15
N ARG A 46 16.48 26.45 15.12
CA ARG A 46 17.61 26.04 14.26
C ARG A 46 18.90 25.93 15.06
N ALA A 47 19.20 26.91 15.92
CA ALA A 47 20.38 26.89 16.79
C ALA A 47 20.37 25.72 17.80
N ALA A 48 19.19 25.35 18.33
CA ALA A 48 19.06 24.18 19.20
C ALA A 48 19.39 22.86 18.48
N VAL A 49 18.96 22.71 17.22
CA VAL A 49 19.27 21.54 16.37
C VAL A 49 20.73 21.56 15.91
N ALA A 50 21.27 22.71 15.51
CA ALA A 50 22.66 22.88 15.12
C ALA A 50 23.62 22.47 16.25
N LYS A 51 23.34 22.90 17.49
CA LYS A 51 24.11 22.48 18.67
C LYS A 51 24.10 20.97 18.89
N ALA A 52 22.95 20.31 18.69
CA ALA A 52 22.85 18.84 18.82
C ALA A 52 23.60 18.08 17.70
N LEU A 53 23.75 18.70 16.52
CA LEU A 53 24.59 18.19 15.43
C LEU A 53 26.08 18.38 15.74
N ASP A 54 26.51 19.52 16.27
CA ASP A 54 27.90 19.78 16.70
C ASP A 54 28.40 18.81 17.79
N GLU A 55 27.49 18.34 18.66
CA GLU A 55 27.80 17.29 19.64
C GLU A 55 28.06 15.91 18.98
N THR A 56 27.67 15.73 17.70
CA THR A 56 27.85 14.51 16.91
C THR A 56 29.12 14.58 16.04
N ARG A 57 30.21 13.96 16.53
CA ARG A 57 31.60 14.09 16.01
C ARG A 57 31.89 13.63 14.55
N GLN A 58 30.88 13.39 13.71
CA GLN A 58 31.04 12.86 12.34
C GLN A 58 30.12 13.52 11.30
N VAL A 59 29.66 14.74 11.57
CA VAL A 59 28.69 15.47 10.73
C VAL A 59 29.27 16.78 10.19
N ASN A 60 29.01 17.07 8.92
CA ASN A 60 29.30 18.36 8.28
C ASN A 60 27.97 19.09 8.01
N THR A 61 27.59 19.98 8.93
CA THR A 61 26.31 20.71 8.89
C THR A 61 26.41 22.00 8.08
N ARG A 62 25.42 22.27 7.22
CA ARG A 62 25.20 23.57 6.58
C ARG A 62 23.81 24.08 6.90
N GLU A 63 23.73 25.27 7.48
CA GLU A 63 22.47 25.93 7.85
C GLU A 63 21.88 26.77 6.70
N PHE A 64 20.55 26.75 6.60
CA PHE A 64 19.76 27.57 5.70
C PHE A 64 18.70 28.34 6.51
N ASP A 65 18.65 29.66 6.29
CA ASP A 65 17.78 30.61 7.00
C ASP A 65 16.34 30.67 6.47
N SER A 66 16.04 29.88 5.44
CA SER A 66 14.79 29.95 4.68
C SER A 66 14.54 28.65 3.91
N TYR A 67 13.27 28.34 3.65
CA TYR A 67 12.91 27.21 2.78
C TYR A 67 13.31 27.50 1.33
N PRO A 68 13.81 26.51 0.56
CA PRO A 68 14.21 26.71 -0.83
C PRO A 68 13.00 27.11 -1.71
N PRO A 69 13.09 28.20 -2.51
CA PRO A 69 11.92 28.76 -3.19
C PRO A 69 11.48 28.01 -4.46
N GLU A 70 12.31 27.10 -5.02
CA GLU A 70 12.07 26.48 -6.33
C GLU A 70 12.56 25.02 -6.42
N SER A 71 11.93 24.25 -7.32
CA SER A 71 12.21 22.83 -7.57
C SER A 71 13.64 22.53 -8.00
N GLU A 72 14.31 23.45 -8.70
CA GLU A 72 15.68 23.26 -9.19
C GLU A 72 16.71 23.42 -8.04
N HIS A 73 16.46 24.34 -7.11
CA HIS A 73 17.26 24.47 -5.90
C HIS A 73 17.11 23.24 -4.98
N MET A 74 15.91 22.65 -4.90
CA MET A 74 15.70 21.38 -4.20
C MET A 74 16.52 20.23 -4.82
N GLN A 75 16.55 20.09 -6.15
CA GLN A 75 17.40 19.07 -6.79
C GLN A 75 18.86 19.22 -6.38
N ARG A 76 19.42 20.42 -6.45
CA ARG A 76 20.83 20.67 -6.07
C ARG A 76 21.09 20.37 -4.59
N LEU A 77 20.13 20.60 -3.69
CA LEU A 77 20.24 20.22 -2.28
C LEU A 77 20.25 18.68 -2.11
N LEU A 78 19.33 17.97 -2.77
CA LEU A 78 19.23 16.50 -2.69
C LEU A 78 20.48 15.79 -3.27
N THR A 79 21.15 16.36 -4.28
CA THR A 79 22.40 15.79 -4.80
C THR A 79 23.65 16.20 -4.00
N SER A 80 23.55 17.17 -3.09
CA SER A 80 24.71 17.73 -2.37
C SER A 80 24.78 17.36 -0.87
N PHE A 81 23.68 16.85 -0.29
CA PHE A 81 23.56 16.53 1.12
C PHE A 81 22.96 15.14 1.34
N ASP A 82 23.56 14.35 2.21
CA ASP A 82 23.13 12.97 2.51
C ASP A 82 21.90 12.96 3.47
N VAL A 83 21.74 14.00 4.29
CA VAL A 83 20.56 14.22 5.17
C VAL A 83 20.05 15.67 5.07
N LEU A 84 18.73 15.85 4.96
CA LEU A 84 18.03 17.12 5.10
C LEU A 84 17.23 17.11 6.42
N ILE A 85 17.36 18.17 7.21
CA ILE A 85 16.66 18.35 8.49
C ILE A 85 15.82 19.63 8.40
N LEU A 86 14.49 19.51 8.51
CA LEU A 86 13.53 20.58 8.22
C LEU A 86 12.77 21.05 9.49
N ASP A 87 12.69 22.36 9.71
CA ASP A 87 11.75 22.95 10.68
C ASP A 87 10.31 22.73 10.20
N LEU A 88 9.46 22.19 11.07
CA LEU A 88 8.04 22.01 10.78
C LEU A 88 7.20 23.23 11.16
N ASP A 89 7.60 23.94 12.22
CA ASP A 89 6.72 24.87 12.93
C ASP A 89 6.68 26.26 12.26
N SER A 90 7.59 26.55 11.33
CA SER A 90 7.61 27.81 10.56
C SER A 90 6.58 27.83 9.42
N ASP A 91 6.44 26.75 8.65
CA ASP A 91 5.35 26.58 7.67
C ASP A 91 5.09 25.08 7.42
N PRO A 92 4.08 24.48 8.08
CA PRO A 92 3.75 23.07 7.94
C PRO A 92 3.40 22.63 6.51
N GLU A 93 2.75 23.47 5.72
CA GLU A 93 2.33 23.10 4.36
C GLU A 93 3.49 23.21 3.38
N VAL A 94 4.46 24.11 3.59
CA VAL A 94 5.74 24.08 2.89
C VAL A 94 6.52 22.83 3.28
N ALA A 95 6.70 22.56 4.58
CA ALA A 95 7.46 21.41 5.06
C ALA A 95 6.92 20.08 4.49
N VAL A 96 5.60 19.84 4.53
CA VAL A 96 5.00 18.64 3.91
C VAL A 96 5.30 18.55 2.42
N ARG A 97 5.13 19.63 1.64
CA ARG A 97 5.42 19.60 0.20
C ARG A 97 6.90 19.30 -0.10
N LEU A 98 7.83 19.81 0.70
CA LEU A 98 9.25 19.54 0.53
C LEU A 98 9.58 18.05 0.81
N VAL A 99 8.97 17.46 1.85
CA VAL A 99 9.08 16.02 2.15
C VAL A 99 8.52 15.17 1.00
N GLU A 100 7.33 15.50 0.49
CA GLU A 100 6.69 14.79 -0.63
C GLU A 100 7.53 14.86 -1.92
N GLN A 101 8.08 16.04 -2.24
CA GLN A 101 8.92 16.25 -3.42
C GLN A 101 10.25 15.49 -3.37
N ALA A 102 10.86 15.41 -2.19
CA ALA A 102 12.12 14.70 -1.99
C ALA A 102 11.92 13.17 -1.96
N ARG A 103 10.83 12.67 -1.34
CA ARG A 103 10.48 11.24 -1.39
C ARG A 103 10.29 10.74 -2.83
N ALA A 104 9.69 11.54 -3.70
CA ALA A 104 9.43 11.16 -5.09
C ALA A 104 10.70 10.84 -5.91
N ARG A 105 11.91 11.09 -5.37
CA ARG A 105 13.21 10.87 -6.02
C ARG A 105 14.12 9.88 -5.29
N ASN A 106 13.89 9.63 -4.00
CA ASN A 106 14.58 8.58 -3.20
C ASN A 106 16.12 8.72 -3.14
N GLU A 107 16.63 9.96 -3.06
CA GLU A 107 18.08 10.26 -3.12
C GLU A 107 18.70 10.74 -1.79
N ALA A 108 17.92 11.24 -0.82
CA ALA A 108 18.43 11.76 0.46
C ALA A 108 17.53 11.43 1.64
N THR A 109 18.12 11.35 2.84
CA THR A 109 17.39 11.10 4.10
C THR A 109 16.73 12.37 4.61
N ILE A 110 15.47 12.32 5.06
CA ILE A 110 14.73 13.52 5.46
C ILE A 110 14.27 13.39 6.91
N MET A 111 14.66 14.33 7.75
CA MET A 111 14.12 14.49 9.10
C MET A 111 13.30 15.77 9.21
N VAL A 112 12.33 15.77 10.12
CA VAL A 112 11.59 16.96 10.51
C VAL A 112 11.76 17.20 12.00
N TYR A 113 11.82 18.46 12.43
CA TYR A 113 11.83 18.82 13.84
C TYR A 113 10.75 19.83 14.19
N SER A 114 10.25 19.77 15.42
CA SER A 114 9.11 20.54 15.89
C SER A 114 9.20 20.75 17.39
N GLU A 115 8.75 21.91 17.86
CA GLU A 115 8.57 22.22 19.28
C GLU A 115 7.10 21.94 19.72
N ASN A 116 6.19 21.84 18.75
CA ASN A 116 4.75 21.66 18.97
C ASN A 116 4.30 20.25 18.53
N PRO A 117 4.14 19.29 19.47
CA PRO A 117 3.76 17.92 19.12
C PRO A 117 2.31 17.84 18.61
N ASP A 118 2.12 17.80 17.29
CA ASP A 118 0.86 17.39 16.64
C ASP A 118 0.98 15.95 16.09
N PRO A 119 0.36 14.95 16.75
CA PRO A 119 0.38 13.56 16.29
C PRO A 119 -0.21 13.35 14.89
N LYS A 120 -1.17 14.18 14.45
CA LYS A 120 -1.77 14.06 13.11
C LYS A 120 -0.80 14.55 12.04
N LEU A 121 -0.12 15.65 12.31
CA LEU A 121 0.89 16.21 11.41
C LEU A 121 2.14 15.34 11.35
N ALA A 122 2.60 14.80 12.50
CA ALA A 122 3.67 13.80 12.55
C ALA A 122 3.32 12.56 11.70
N VAL A 123 2.14 11.96 11.87
CA VAL A 123 1.69 10.82 11.04
C VAL A 123 1.58 11.19 9.56
N ARG A 124 1.15 12.42 9.22
CA ARG A 124 1.13 12.92 7.83
C ARG A 124 2.54 12.99 7.24
N LEU A 125 3.53 13.49 7.98
CA LEU A 125 4.92 13.62 7.54
C LEU A 125 5.63 12.28 7.39
N MET A 126 5.45 11.36 8.34
CA MET A 126 5.99 9.99 8.22
C MET A 126 5.38 9.26 7.00
N ARG A 127 4.09 9.47 6.71
CA ARG A 127 3.45 8.96 5.49
C ARG A 127 3.92 9.68 4.21
N ALA A 128 4.26 10.96 4.29
CA ALA A 128 4.79 11.75 3.19
C ALA A 128 6.22 11.37 2.82
N GLY A 129 7.02 10.83 3.75
CA GLY A 129 8.38 10.35 3.52
C GLY A 129 9.44 10.76 4.54
N ALA A 130 9.06 11.45 5.63
CA ALA A 130 9.99 11.76 6.70
C ALA A 130 10.50 10.46 7.36
N SER A 131 11.82 10.36 7.51
CA SER A 131 12.52 9.23 8.10
C SER A 131 12.53 9.29 9.64
N GLU A 132 12.46 10.49 10.23
CA GLU A 132 12.36 10.71 11.67
C GLU A 132 11.59 12.02 11.97
N TYR A 133 10.88 12.05 13.10
CA TYR A 133 10.26 13.24 13.68
C TYR A 133 10.91 13.56 15.04
N LEU A 134 11.58 14.71 15.13
CA LEU A 134 12.35 15.14 16.30
C LEU A 134 11.57 16.18 17.11
N LEU A 135 11.42 15.95 18.41
CA LEU A 135 10.80 16.90 19.33
C LEU A 135 11.86 17.80 19.99
N LEU A 136 11.62 19.11 20.02
CA LEU A 136 12.39 20.06 20.80
C LEU A 136 11.78 20.23 22.22
N PRO A 137 12.60 20.37 23.28
CA PRO A 137 14.07 20.26 23.29
C PRO A 137 14.55 18.82 23.10
N LEU A 138 15.62 18.64 22.31
CA LEU A 138 16.22 17.33 22.05
C LEU A 138 16.84 16.73 23.32
N GLU A 139 16.56 15.46 23.58
CA GLU A 139 17.24 14.70 24.64
C GLU A 139 18.70 14.39 24.27
N GLN A 140 19.56 14.22 25.27
CA GLN A 140 20.99 14.00 25.06
C GLN A 140 21.24 12.70 24.28
N GLY A 141 21.83 12.83 23.09
CA GLY A 141 22.08 11.70 22.18
C GLY A 141 20.95 11.40 21.19
N ALA A 142 19.75 11.96 21.36
CA ALA A 142 18.61 11.67 20.47
C ALA A 142 18.88 12.02 19.00
N MET A 143 19.64 13.08 18.73
CA MET A 143 20.10 13.45 17.38
C MET A 143 21.02 12.39 16.77
N ALA A 144 21.99 11.89 17.54
CA ALA A 144 22.92 10.87 17.08
C ALA A 144 22.21 9.52 16.83
N GLU A 145 21.28 9.14 17.69
CA GLU A 145 20.45 7.95 17.46
C GLU A 145 19.54 8.08 16.24
N ALA A 146 18.89 9.24 16.05
CA ALA A 146 18.06 9.52 14.89
C ALA A 146 18.89 9.43 13.59
N LEU A 147 20.09 10.01 13.58
CA LEU A 147 21.03 9.89 12.47
C LEU A 147 21.36 8.43 12.19
N VAL A 148 21.75 7.65 13.20
CA VAL A 148 22.05 6.21 13.04
C VAL A 148 20.83 5.40 12.58
N ARG A 149 19.62 5.67 13.09
CA ARG A 149 18.39 5.01 12.64
C ARG A 149 18.11 5.30 11.17
N SER A 150 18.22 6.57 10.77
CA SER A 150 17.82 7.07 9.46
C SER A 150 18.83 6.79 8.34
N THR A 151 20.13 6.80 8.63
CA THR A 151 21.17 6.48 7.62
C THR A 151 21.23 4.98 7.34
N ASN A 152 20.91 4.12 8.31
CA ASN A 152 20.81 2.67 8.10
C ASN A 152 19.60 2.26 7.23
N THR A 153 18.60 3.13 7.04
CA THR A 153 17.45 2.88 6.16
C THR A 153 17.70 3.26 4.70
N ASN A 154 18.56 4.26 4.44
CA ASN A 154 18.75 4.85 3.10
C ASN A 154 20.17 4.71 2.51
N HIS A 155 21.17 4.29 3.28
CA HIS A 155 22.48 3.88 2.74
C HIS A 155 22.65 2.36 2.85
N GLU A 156 22.59 1.69 1.71
CA GLU A 156 23.41 0.51 1.51
C GLU A 156 24.87 0.90 1.76
N GLN A 157 25.57 0.19 2.64
CA GLN A 157 26.94 0.51 3.07
C GLN A 157 27.99 -0.29 2.26
N PRO A 158 28.87 0.38 1.50
CA PRO A 158 30.16 -0.14 1.04
C PRO A 158 31.33 0.46 1.86
N ILE A 159 32.43 -0.22 2.21
CA ILE A 159 32.80 -1.65 2.26
C ILE A 159 33.79 -1.80 3.46
N PRO A 160 34.00 -3.00 4.06
CA PRO A 160 35.16 -3.78 3.60
C PRO A 160 34.98 -5.30 3.70
N GLY A 161 35.02 -5.97 2.55
CA GLY A 161 34.96 -7.43 2.43
C GLY A 161 33.77 -7.88 1.60
N GLU A 162 33.99 -8.04 0.29
CA GLU A 162 32.98 -8.57 -0.64
C GLU A 162 32.56 -10.00 -0.25
N LYS A 163 31.45 -10.10 0.47
CA LYS A 163 30.51 -11.21 0.27
C LYS A 163 29.41 -10.69 -0.65
N GLY A 164 29.35 -11.21 -1.87
CA GLY A 164 28.24 -10.93 -2.78
C GLY A 164 26.90 -11.35 -2.16
N GLU A 165 25.82 -10.72 -2.60
CA GLU A 165 24.47 -11.00 -2.10
C GLU A 165 24.15 -12.49 -2.10
N GLY A 166 23.42 -12.95 -1.08
CA GLY A 166 22.93 -14.32 -0.98
C GLY A 166 22.18 -14.75 -2.23
N LYS A 167 22.46 -15.97 -2.69
CA LYS A 167 21.82 -16.53 -3.89
C LYS A 167 20.37 -16.87 -3.61
N LEU A 168 19.45 -16.30 -4.39
CA LEU A 168 18.02 -16.58 -4.29
C LEU A 168 17.65 -17.77 -5.19
N LEU A 169 17.09 -18.81 -4.59
CA LEU A 169 16.79 -20.10 -5.22
C LEU A 169 15.30 -20.41 -5.02
N VAL A 170 14.50 -20.18 -6.06
CA VAL A 170 13.04 -20.30 -5.96
C VAL A 170 12.59 -21.66 -6.50
N PHE A 171 11.86 -22.43 -5.69
CA PHE A 171 11.25 -23.70 -6.09
C PHE A 171 9.75 -23.48 -6.31
N ALA A 172 9.27 -23.84 -7.49
CA ALA A 172 7.87 -23.69 -7.89
C ALA A 172 7.40 -24.91 -8.69
N GLY A 173 6.10 -25.19 -8.68
CA GLY A 173 5.50 -26.33 -9.38
C GLY A 173 4.22 -25.98 -10.12
N SER A 174 3.94 -26.72 -11.21
CA SER A 174 2.75 -26.49 -12.05
C SER A 174 1.47 -27.16 -11.55
N LYS A 175 1.55 -27.90 -10.44
CA LYS A 175 0.49 -28.69 -9.82
C LYS A 175 0.86 -29.10 -8.39
N GLY A 176 -0.12 -29.22 -7.51
CA GLY A 176 0.08 -29.78 -6.17
C GLY A 176 0.53 -31.24 -6.25
N GLY A 177 1.45 -31.65 -5.37
CA GLY A 177 2.01 -33.01 -5.38
C GLY A 177 3.14 -33.25 -6.39
N SER A 178 3.58 -32.24 -7.16
CA SER A 178 4.79 -32.34 -8.00
C SER A 178 6.08 -32.62 -7.20
N GLY A 179 6.10 -32.30 -5.90
CA GLY A 179 7.23 -32.52 -4.99
C GLY A 179 8.16 -31.31 -4.80
N VAL A 180 7.62 -30.10 -4.93
CA VAL A 180 8.33 -28.82 -4.79
C VAL A 180 9.02 -28.74 -3.41
N THR A 181 8.24 -28.81 -2.34
CA THR A 181 8.69 -28.80 -0.93
C THR A 181 9.73 -29.87 -0.64
N THR A 182 9.54 -31.10 -1.14
CA THR A 182 10.51 -32.19 -0.99
C THR A 182 11.85 -31.83 -1.62
N MET A 183 11.86 -31.22 -2.81
CA MET A 183 13.10 -30.82 -3.48
C MET A 183 13.75 -29.63 -2.78
N ALA A 184 12.98 -28.60 -2.42
CA ALA A 184 13.48 -27.44 -1.67
C ALA A 184 14.14 -27.87 -0.35
N CYS A 185 13.52 -28.77 0.42
CA CYS A 185 14.08 -29.31 1.66
C CYS A 185 15.36 -30.12 1.44
N ASN A 186 15.41 -31.02 0.45
CA ASN A 186 16.60 -31.82 0.17
C ASN A 186 17.78 -30.96 -0.33
N VAL A 187 17.52 -29.98 -1.21
CA VAL A 187 18.56 -29.06 -1.70
C VAL A 187 19.05 -28.14 -0.58
N ALA A 188 18.18 -27.67 0.31
CA ALA A 188 18.57 -26.91 1.50
C ALA A 188 19.51 -27.71 2.41
N ILE A 189 19.16 -28.96 2.71
CA ILE A 189 20.01 -29.86 3.51
C ILE A 189 21.34 -30.10 2.81
N ALA A 190 21.34 -30.40 1.51
CA ALA A 190 22.56 -30.63 0.74
C ALA A 190 23.49 -29.40 0.77
N LEU A 191 22.96 -28.18 0.60
CA LEU A 191 23.73 -26.94 0.69
C LEU A 191 24.29 -26.72 2.11
N ALA A 192 23.49 -26.87 3.16
CA ALA A 192 23.92 -26.66 4.54
C ALA A 192 24.92 -27.71 5.06
N GLN A 193 24.88 -28.94 4.54
CA GLN A 193 25.80 -30.02 4.93
C GLN A 193 27.09 -30.06 4.09
N ASN A 194 27.09 -29.54 2.87
CA ASN A 194 28.23 -29.62 1.93
C ASN A 194 28.89 -28.25 1.65
N SER A 195 28.47 -27.21 2.36
CA SER A 195 29.13 -25.91 2.34
C SER A 195 29.09 -25.25 3.71
N ASP A 196 30.13 -24.47 4.01
CA ASP A 196 30.23 -23.64 5.23
C ASP A 196 29.33 -22.37 5.15
N GLN A 197 28.38 -22.36 4.21
CA GLN A 197 27.57 -21.21 3.83
C GLN A 197 26.21 -21.29 4.52
N LYS A 198 25.77 -20.17 5.11
CA LYS A 198 24.48 -20.11 5.81
C LYS A 198 23.35 -20.30 4.80
N THR A 199 22.53 -21.33 5.02
CA THR A 199 21.37 -21.64 4.17
C THR A 199 20.08 -21.43 4.94
N LEU A 200 19.18 -20.63 4.38
CA LEU A 200 17.82 -20.38 4.86
C LEU A 200 16.80 -20.98 3.89
N LEU A 201 15.84 -21.72 4.42
CA LEU A 201 14.63 -22.16 3.73
C LEU A 201 13.42 -21.33 4.21
N ILE A 202 12.71 -20.71 3.29
CA ILE A 202 11.48 -19.95 3.55
C ILE A 202 10.32 -20.67 2.88
N ASP A 203 9.31 -21.02 3.66
CA ASP A 203 8.06 -21.60 3.16
C ASP A 203 7.04 -20.48 2.87
N LEU A 204 6.74 -20.31 1.59
CA LEU A 204 5.73 -19.41 1.03
C LEU A 204 4.61 -20.18 0.30
N ALA A 205 4.44 -21.49 0.55
CA ALA A 205 3.33 -22.28 0.01
C ALA A 205 1.99 -21.99 0.73
N LEU A 206 1.67 -20.70 0.90
CA LEU A 206 0.56 -20.21 1.71
C LEU A 206 -0.82 -20.56 1.10
N PRO A 207 -1.84 -20.88 1.92
CA PRO A 207 -1.83 -20.83 3.39
C PRO A 207 -1.46 -22.16 4.08
N ILE A 208 -1.00 -23.18 3.34
CA ILE A 208 -0.81 -24.55 3.86
C ILE A 208 0.52 -25.10 3.35
N GLY A 209 1.63 -24.56 3.88
CA GLY A 209 2.98 -25.01 3.56
C GLY A 209 3.43 -26.16 4.46
N ASP A 210 4.12 -27.14 3.87
CA ASP A 210 4.49 -28.41 4.51
C ASP A 210 6.00 -28.50 4.82
N ALA A 211 6.81 -27.45 4.64
CA ALA A 211 8.27 -27.56 4.77
C ALA A 211 8.71 -27.97 6.20
N ALA A 212 8.04 -27.42 7.22
CA ALA A 212 8.30 -27.78 8.62
C ALA A 212 7.97 -29.25 8.92
N LEU A 213 6.85 -29.75 8.37
CA LEU A 213 6.45 -31.16 8.46
C LEU A 213 7.41 -32.06 7.68
N CYS A 214 7.88 -31.61 6.50
CA CYS A 214 8.83 -32.34 5.68
C CYS A 214 10.18 -32.54 6.37
N LEU A 215 10.63 -31.57 7.19
CA LEU A 215 11.87 -31.63 7.97
C LEU A 215 11.71 -32.22 9.38
N GLY A 216 10.48 -32.52 9.82
CA GLY A 216 10.18 -32.99 11.16
C GLY A 216 10.49 -31.96 12.27
N ILE A 217 10.24 -30.68 12.01
CA ILE A 217 10.47 -29.58 12.97
C ILE A 217 9.16 -28.97 13.46
N ALA A 218 9.13 -28.55 14.73
CA ALA A 218 8.05 -27.74 15.29
C ALA A 218 8.50 -26.28 15.34
N ALA A 219 7.82 -25.40 14.61
CA ALA A 219 8.10 -23.96 14.60
C ALA A 219 7.17 -23.22 15.56
N GLY A 220 7.75 -22.32 16.37
CA GLY A 220 7.00 -21.43 17.28
C GLY A 220 6.53 -20.14 16.62
N TYR A 221 7.17 -19.76 15.52
CA TYR A 221 6.86 -18.59 14.68
C TYR A 221 6.84 -19.01 13.21
N SER A 222 6.24 -18.17 12.37
CA SER A 222 5.96 -18.48 10.96
C SER A 222 6.23 -17.32 10.02
N THR A 223 6.13 -17.58 8.71
CA THR A 223 6.23 -16.55 7.68
C THR A 223 5.14 -15.48 7.80
N ASP A 224 3.95 -15.82 8.34
CA ASP A 224 2.88 -14.84 8.62
C ASP A 224 3.31 -13.85 9.73
N ASP A 225 4.02 -14.30 10.77
CA ASP A 225 4.56 -13.43 11.82
C ASP A 225 5.59 -12.44 11.27
N ALA A 226 6.45 -12.88 10.34
CA ALA A 226 7.41 -12.03 9.65
C ALA A 226 6.72 -10.97 8.77
N LEU A 227 5.71 -11.39 8.00
CA LEU A 227 5.02 -10.55 7.03
C LEU A 227 4.05 -9.55 7.68
N ARG A 228 3.42 -9.89 8.80
CA ARG A 228 2.58 -8.95 9.59
C ARG A 228 3.38 -7.87 10.31
N ASN A 229 4.62 -8.18 10.71
CA ASN A 229 5.49 -7.27 11.44
C ASN A 229 6.57 -6.65 10.52
N ILE A 230 6.29 -6.55 9.22
CA ILE A 230 7.29 -6.22 8.20
C ILE A 230 7.98 -4.86 8.41
N ASP A 231 7.28 -3.87 8.98
CA ASP A 231 7.87 -2.57 9.32
C ASP A 231 9.02 -2.71 10.32
N ARG A 232 8.92 -3.67 11.23
CA ARG A 232 9.91 -4.03 12.26
C ARG A 232 10.86 -5.16 11.82
N LEU A 233 10.73 -5.67 10.60
CA LEU A 233 11.62 -6.73 10.11
C LEU A 233 13.02 -6.15 9.83
N ASP A 234 13.98 -6.64 10.62
CA ASP A 234 15.42 -6.50 10.45
C ASP A 234 16.10 -7.88 10.58
N ALA A 235 17.43 -7.92 10.48
CA ALA A 235 18.21 -9.15 10.62
C ALA A 235 18.03 -9.85 11.97
N THR A 236 17.93 -9.10 13.07
CA THR A 236 17.78 -9.63 14.43
C THR A 236 16.39 -10.21 14.65
N PHE A 237 15.35 -9.50 14.20
CA PHE A 237 13.99 -9.97 14.24
C PHE A 237 13.81 -11.22 13.36
N LEU A 238 14.38 -11.23 12.15
CA LEU A 238 14.38 -12.42 11.29
C LEU A 238 15.02 -13.61 12.02
N GLN A 239 16.23 -13.48 12.57
CA GLN A 239 16.91 -14.57 13.32
C GLN A 239 16.04 -15.16 14.44
N ASN A 240 15.26 -14.34 15.15
CA ASN A 240 14.36 -14.79 16.23
C ASN A 240 13.13 -15.60 15.74
N LEU A 241 12.73 -15.46 14.48
CA LEU A 241 11.63 -16.21 13.88
C LEU A 241 12.08 -17.58 13.31
N LEU A 242 13.38 -17.79 13.14
CA LEU A 242 13.94 -18.96 12.47
C LEU A 242 14.14 -20.15 13.42
N VAL A 243 13.82 -21.35 12.92
CA VAL A 243 14.22 -22.61 13.56
C VAL A 243 15.43 -23.18 12.85
N LYS A 244 16.51 -23.45 13.59
CA LYS A 244 17.67 -24.16 13.05
C LYS A 244 17.44 -25.68 13.11
N HIS A 245 17.30 -26.30 11.95
CA HIS A 245 17.21 -27.75 11.81
C HIS A 245 18.58 -28.42 12.08
N ARG A 246 18.59 -29.67 12.55
CA ARG A 246 19.80 -30.42 12.91
C ARG A 246 20.81 -30.60 11.75
N SER A 247 20.37 -30.46 10.50
CA SER A 247 21.24 -30.43 9.30
C SER A 247 22.07 -29.16 9.13
N GLY A 248 21.80 -28.09 9.89
CA GLY A 248 22.42 -26.77 9.73
C GLY A 248 21.53 -25.72 9.05
N VAL A 249 20.54 -26.14 8.27
CA VAL A 249 19.53 -25.27 7.62
C VAL A 249 18.75 -24.46 8.67
N PHE A 250 18.57 -23.16 8.41
CA PHE A 250 17.62 -22.31 9.12
C PHE A 250 16.28 -22.31 8.36
N VAL A 251 15.15 -22.32 9.06
CA VAL A 251 13.82 -22.46 8.45
C VAL A 251 12.87 -21.38 8.97
N LEU A 252 12.24 -20.65 8.05
CA LEU A 252 11.04 -19.86 8.30
C LEU A 252 9.84 -20.66 7.79
N ALA A 253 9.04 -21.19 8.71
CA ALA A 253 7.96 -22.14 8.41
C ALA A 253 6.66 -21.45 8.01
N ALA A 254 5.84 -22.10 7.19
CA ALA A 254 4.47 -21.66 6.92
C ALA A 254 3.63 -21.65 8.22
N PRO A 255 2.59 -20.79 8.30
CA PRO A 255 1.75 -20.68 9.49
C PRO A 255 0.96 -21.97 9.74
N THR A 256 0.88 -22.37 11.01
CA THR A 256 0.12 -23.56 11.46
C THR A 256 -1.40 -23.38 11.42
N LYS A 257 -1.87 -22.19 11.06
CA LYS A 257 -3.27 -21.80 10.87
C LYS A 257 -3.37 -21.05 9.55
N ILE A 258 -4.52 -21.15 8.89
CA ILE A 258 -4.80 -20.37 7.68
C ILE A 258 -4.85 -18.88 8.07
N PRO A 259 -3.98 -18.00 7.53
CA PRO A 259 -3.99 -16.57 7.83
C PRO A 259 -5.24 -15.90 7.27
N GLU A 260 -5.81 -14.97 8.04
CA GLU A 260 -7.03 -14.22 7.71
C GLU A 260 -6.80 -13.02 6.77
N ILE A 261 -5.54 -12.69 6.44
CA ILE A 261 -5.14 -11.48 5.72
C ILE A 261 -4.26 -11.86 4.52
N GLU A 262 -4.47 -11.19 3.40
CA GLU A 262 -3.71 -11.36 2.17
C GLU A 262 -2.34 -10.64 2.24
N VAL A 263 -1.27 -11.29 1.78
CA VAL A 263 0.11 -10.81 1.93
C VAL A 263 0.45 -9.78 0.85
N SER A 264 1.06 -8.65 1.24
CA SER A 264 1.56 -7.67 0.28
C SER A 264 2.86 -8.12 -0.40
N ASN A 265 2.94 -7.94 -1.73
CA ASN A 265 4.17 -8.15 -2.51
C ASN A 265 5.36 -7.35 -1.95
N SER A 266 5.13 -6.12 -1.47
CA SER A 266 6.20 -5.29 -0.88
C SER A 266 6.81 -5.90 0.38
N ALA A 267 6.03 -6.68 1.13
CA ALA A 267 6.52 -7.37 2.32
C ALA A 267 7.38 -8.58 1.97
N ILE A 268 7.03 -9.31 0.91
CA ILE A 268 7.84 -10.42 0.39
C ILE A 268 9.19 -9.89 -0.12
N VAL A 269 9.21 -8.78 -0.88
CA VAL A 269 10.45 -8.14 -1.35
C VAL A 269 11.36 -7.75 -0.18
N LYS A 270 10.83 -7.04 0.84
CA LYS A 270 11.62 -6.65 2.01
C LYS A 270 12.16 -7.86 2.80
N LEU A 271 11.35 -8.93 2.93
CA LEU A 271 11.80 -10.20 3.53
C LEU A 271 12.94 -10.85 2.74
N MET A 272 12.85 -10.90 1.40
CA MET A 272 13.93 -11.44 0.55
C MET A 272 15.21 -10.62 0.67
N ALA A 273 15.13 -9.28 0.63
CA ALA A 273 16.28 -8.41 0.74
C ALA A 273 17.05 -8.61 2.06
N ILE A 274 16.34 -8.72 3.19
CA ILE A 274 16.95 -8.97 4.50
C ILE A 274 17.52 -10.40 4.56
N ALA A 275 16.79 -11.40 4.07
CA ALA A 275 17.26 -12.78 4.01
C ALA A 275 18.56 -12.93 3.21
N ARG A 276 18.66 -12.28 2.03
CA ARG A 276 19.84 -12.36 1.15
C ARG A 276 21.07 -11.62 1.70
N ARG A 277 20.90 -10.74 2.69
CA ARG A 277 22.01 -10.10 3.42
C ARG A 277 22.55 -10.99 4.54
N GLU A 278 21.69 -11.77 5.19
CA GLU A 278 22.04 -12.61 6.35
C GLU A 278 22.50 -14.04 5.99
N PHE A 279 22.03 -14.56 4.84
CA PHE A 279 22.24 -15.94 4.40
C PHE A 279 22.88 -15.99 3.01
N ASP A 280 23.93 -16.80 2.87
CA ASP A 280 24.65 -17.01 1.61
C ASP A 280 23.76 -17.71 0.55
N HIS A 281 22.80 -18.53 0.98
CA HIS A 281 21.78 -19.16 0.14
C HIS A 281 20.38 -18.97 0.76
N VAL A 282 19.46 -18.39 0.00
CA VAL A 282 18.04 -18.23 0.37
C VAL A 282 17.19 -19.07 -0.56
N ILE A 283 16.52 -20.07 0.00
CA ILE A 283 15.70 -21.03 -0.73
C ILE A 283 14.25 -20.73 -0.41
N VAL A 284 13.43 -20.59 -1.43
CA VAL A 284 12.00 -20.25 -1.29
C VAL A 284 11.16 -21.36 -1.88
N ASP A 285 10.30 -21.98 -1.06
CA ASP A 285 9.26 -22.89 -1.54
C ASP A 285 7.96 -22.09 -1.79
N VAL A 286 7.60 -21.92 -3.06
CA VAL A 286 6.35 -21.27 -3.49
C VAL A 286 5.21 -22.30 -3.63
N GLY A 287 5.53 -23.60 -3.53
CA GLY A 287 4.59 -24.67 -3.78
C GLY A 287 4.06 -24.66 -5.22
N SER A 288 2.75 -24.83 -5.38
CA SER A 288 2.08 -24.91 -6.69
C SER A 288 1.08 -23.80 -6.98
N ARG A 289 1.08 -22.73 -6.18
CA ARG A 289 0.26 -21.54 -6.41
C ARG A 289 1.18 -20.45 -6.92
N ILE A 290 1.07 -20.13 -8.20
CA ILE A 290 1.91 -19.12 -8.86
C ILE A 290 0.97 -17.97 -9.22
N ASP A 291 1.01 -16.95 -8.39
CA ASP A 291 0.22 -15.72 -8.49
C ASP A 291 1.13 -14.53 -8.86
N VAL A 292 0.66 -13.31 -8.63
CA VAL A 292 1.43 -12.09 -8.92
C VAL A 292 2.61 -11.91 -7.94
N ALA A 293 2.55 -12.44 -6.72
CA ALA A 293 3.67 -12.39 -5.78
C ALA A 293 4.82 -13.30 -6.24
N ALA A 294 4.49 -14.49 -6.77
CA ALA A 294 5.47 -15.40 -7.35
C ALA A 294 6.25 -14.79 -8.53
N LYS A 295 5.63 -13.90 -9.33
CA LYS A 295 6.33 -13.18 -10.42
C LYS A 295 7.52 -12.37 -9.91
N VAL A 296 7.32 -11.60 -8.83
CA VAL A 296 8.38 -10.73 -8.26
C VAL A 296 9.56 -11.58 -7.77
N LEU A 297 9.27 -12.73 -7.16
CA LEU A 297 10.31 -13.70 -6.75
C LEU A 297 11.09 -14.28 -7.95
N PHE A 298 10.47 -14.45 -9.11
CA PHE A 298 11.13 -15.00 -10.30
C PHE A 298 12.06 -13.97 -10.99
N GLU A 299 11.75 -12.68 -10.90
CA GLU A 299 12.55 -11.60 -11.48
C GLU A 299 13.88 -11.42 -10.71
N ASP A 300 13.85 -11.51 -9.37
CA ASP A 300 15.03 -11.40 -8.51
C ASP A 300 15.81 -12.72 -8.29
N ALA A 301 15.29 -13.86 -8.79
CA ALA A 301 15.86 -15.18 -8.53
C ALA A 301 17.17 -15.43 -9.29
N SER A 302 18.22 -15.81 -8.56
CA SER A 302 19.45 -16.33 -9.16
C SER A 302 19.20 -17.63 -9.95
N ARG A 303 18.31 -18.50 -9.44
CA ARG A 303 17.77 -19.66 -10.15
C ARG A 303 16.32 -19.95 -9.74
N VAL A 304 15.50 -20.34 -10.71
CA VAL A 304 14.13 -20.85 -10.51
C VAL A 304 14.09 -22.33 -10.92
N TYR A 305 13.72 -23.19 -9.98
CA TYR A 305 13.55 -24.62 -10.19
C TYR A 305 12.07 -24.94 -10.42
N LEU A 306 11.69 -25.20 -11.67
CA LEU A 306 10.33 -25.61 -12.02
C LEU A 306 10.20 -27.14 -11.87
N VAL A 307 9.61 -27.58 -10.76
CA VAL A 307 9.42 -28.99 -10.42
C VAL A 307 8.11 -29.51 -11.00
N THR A 308 8.22 -30.49 -11.90
CA THR A 308 7.09 -31.06 -12.63
C THR A 308 7.25 -32.58 -12.82
N GLN A 309 6.25 -33.24 -13.40
CA GLN A 309 6.24 -34.68 -13.68
C GLN A 309 5.86 -34.90 -15.15
N THR A 310 6.11 -36.09 -15.70
CA THR A 310 5.89 -36.40 -17.14
C THR A 310 4.41 -36.58 -17.53
N GLY A 311 3.47 -36.15 -16.69
CA GLY A 311 2.03 -36.21 -16.97
C GLY A 311 1.58 -35.09 -17.92
N ILE A 312 0.60 -35.36 -18.77
CA ILE A 312 0.15 -34.43 -19.83
C ILE A 312 -0.33 -33.09 -19.24
N SER A 313 -1.05 -33.13 -18.12
CA SER A 313 -1.58 -31.92 -17.47
C SER A 313 -0.47 -31.11 -16.79
N GLU A 314 0.49 -31.80 -16.19
CA GLU A 314 1.67 -31.25 -15.53
C GLU A 314 2.56 -30.53 -16.55
N LEU A 315 2.88 -31.19 -17.67
CA LEU A 315 3.63 -30.61 -18.79
C LEU A 315 2.89 -29.42 -19.43
N ARG A 316 1.58 -29.53 -19.68
CA ARG A 316 0.76 -28.43 -20.24
C ARG A 316 0.73 -27.22 -19.31
N ASN A 317 0.54 -27.42 -18.01
CA ASN A 317 0.55 -26.33 -17.03
C ASN A 317 1.95 -25.72 -16.88
N SER A 318 2.99 -26.56 -16.91
CA SER A 318 4.40 -26.10 -16.88
C SER A 318 4.70 -25.22 -18.10
N ASN A 319 4.32 -25.64 -19.31
CA ASN A 319 4.48 -24.85 -20.53
C ASN A 319 3.77 -23.48 -20.44
N ARG A 320 2.55 -23.43 -19.86
CA ARG A 320 1.84 -22.16 -19.63
C ARG A 320 2.58 -21.24 -18.68
N LEU A 321 3.16 -21.76 -17.60
CA LEU A 321 3.96 -20.98 -16.64
C LEU A 321 5.25 -20.46 -17.26
N ILE A 322 5.94 -21.31 -18.03
CA ILE A 322 7.12 -20.92 -18.83
C ILE A 322 6.74 -19.80 -19.80
N SER A 323 5.63 -19.95 -20.53
CA SER A 323 5.17 -18.96 -21.51
C SER A 323 4.70 -17.65 -20.88
N GLN A 324 4.25 -17.66 -19.62
CA GLN A 324 3.73 -16.47 -18.92
C GLN A 324 4.83 -15.67 -18.20
N PHE A 325 5.80 -16.36 -17.58
CA PHE A 325 6.80 -15.74 -16.70
C PHE A 325 8.24 -15.85 -17.21
N PHE A 326 8.50 -16.72 -18.18
CA PHE A 326 9.83 -17.03 -18.74
C PHE A 326 9.79 -17.08 -20.27
N ALA A 327 9.00 -16.18 -20.88
CA ALA A 327 8.78 -16.09 -22.32
C ALA A 327 10.08 -15.75 -23.07
N GLU A 328 10.79 -14.74 -22.59
CA GLU A 328 12.19 -14.48 -22.97
C GLU A 328 13.09 -15.56 -22.35
N GLU A 329 14.25 -15.84 -22.97
CA GLU A 329 15.19 -16.85 -22.47
C GLU A 329 15.96 -16.35 -21.24
N SER A 330 15.25 -16.22 -20.12
CA SER A 330 15.88 -15.94 -18.82
C SER A 330 16.75 -17.14 -18.41
N PRO A 331 18.07 -16.94 -18.19
CA PRO A 331 19.00 -18.03 -17.86
C PRO A 331 18.81 -18.58 -16.44
N SER A 332 17.89 -18.03 -15.63
CA SER A 332 17.62 -18.49 -14.27
C SER A 332 16.73 -19.74 -14.20
N LEU A 333 15.95 -20.07 -15.23
CA LEU A 333 14.99 -21.18 -15.18
C LEU A 333 15.62 -22.56 -15.46
N GLU A 334 15.49 -23.48 -14.51
CA GLU A 334 15.90 -24.88 -14.62
C GLU A 334 14.70 -25.84 -14.44
N VAL A 335 14.43 -26.68 -15.43
CA VAL A 335 13.35 -27.69 -15.35
C VAL A 335 13.83 -28.93 -14.59
N VAL A 336 13.04 -29.33 -13.58
CA VAL A 336 13.24 -30.54 -12.76
C VAL A 336 12.09 -31.52 -13.02
N ILE A 337 12.38 -32.67 -13.63
CA ILE A 337 11.43 -33.77 -13.76
C ILE A 337 11.54 -34.66 -12.53
N ASN A 338 10.52 -34.63 -11.68
CA ASN A 338 10.41 -35.46 -10.50
C ASN A 338 9.71 -36.80 -10.81
N ARG A 339 9.98 -37.82 -9.98
CA ARG A 339 9.47 -39.20 -10.11
C ARG A 339 9.72 -39.83 -11.48
N PHE A 340 10.86 -39.51 -12.09
CA PHE A 340 11.32 -40.09 -13.34
C PHE A 340 11.58 -41.60 -13.17
N ASP A 341 11.04 -42.43 -14.05
CA ASP A 341 11.27 -43.89 -14.05
C ASP A 341 11.99 -44.30 -15.33
N SER A 342 13.25 -44.70 -15.20
CA SER A 342 14.12 -45.11 -16.31
C SER A 342 13.69 -46.42 -16.98
N ARG A 343 12.79 -47.21 -16.38
CA ARG A 343 12.38 -48.53 -16.88
C ARG A 343 11.35 -48.47 -18.03
N PHE A 344 10.79 -47.30 -18.32
CA PHE A 344 9.81 -47.09 -19.39
C PHE A 344 10.42 -46.62 -20.73
N HIS A 345 11.75 -46.73 -20.90
CA HIS A 345 12.45 -46.14 -22.04
C HIS A 345 12.74 -47.12 -23.19
N GLU A 346 11.89 -47.08 -24.22
CA GLU A 346 12.32 -47.19 -25.61
C GLU A 346 12.05 -45.86 -26.35
N THR A 347 13.14 -45.17 -26.68
CA THR A 347 13.28 -44.13 -27.73
C THR A 347 12.51 -42.80 -27.69
N THR A 348 11.48 -42.56 -26.87
CA THR A 348 10.57 -41.40 -27.13
C THR A 348 10.04 -40.66 -25.88
N ASN A 349 10.88 -39.92 -25.13
CA ASN A 349 10.33 -39.03 -24.07
C ASN A 349 11.12 -37.76 -23.70
N GLU A 350 12.46 -37.74 -23.68
CA GLU A 350 13.19 -36.53 -23.24
C GLU A 350 13.02 -35.37 -24.23
N ASP A 351 13.19 -35.61 -25.53
CA ASP A 351 12.92 -34.62 -26.58
C ASP A 351 11.44 -34.20 -26.63
N VAL A 352 10.51 -35.12 -26.31
CA VAL A 352 9.07 -34.83 -26.29
C VAL A 352 8.72 -33.93 -25.11
N VAL A 353 9.25 -34.21 -23.92
CA VAL A 353 9.09 -33.37 -22.73
C VAL A 353 9.74 -32.00 -22.95
N ALA A 354 10.98 -31.94 -23.43
CA ALA A 354 11.66 -30.68 -23.72
C ALA A 354 10.91 -29.85 -24.78
N LYS A 355 10.43 -30.48 -25.85
CA LYS A 355 9.60 -29.83 -26.88
C LYS A 355 8.24 -29.38 -26.36
N ALA A 356 7.60 -30.15 -25.48
CA ALA A 356 6.34 -29.78 -24.84
C ALA A 356 6.51 -28.60 -23.87
N LEU A 357 7.67 -28.46 -23.24
CA LEU A 357 7.99 -27.37 -22.31
C LEU A 357 8.61 -26.14 -22.97
N GLY A 358 9.18 -26.27 -24.17
CA GLY A 358 9.96 -25.21 -24.83
C GLY A 358 11.30 -24.93 -24.16
N ARG A 359 11.74 -25.81 -23.26
CA ARG A 359 12.95 -25.67 -22.42
C ARG A 359 13.57 -27.06 -22.19
N PRO A 360 14.91 -27.18 -22.12
CA PRO A 360 15.57 -28.46 -21.84
C PRO A 360 15.32 -28.90 -20.39
N VAL A 361 15.24 -30.22 -20.18
CA VAL A 361 15.23 -30.81 -18.84
C VAL A 361 16.65 -30.81 -18.29
N ARG A 362 16.89 -30.16 -17.14
CA ARG A 362 18.21 -30.17 -16.50
C ARG A 362 18.37 -31.27 -15.47
N TRP A 363 17.30 -31.58 -14.71
CA TRP A 363 17.37 -32.51 -13.59
C TRP A 363 16.30 -33.60 -13.68
N LYS A 364 16.71 -34.83 -13.37
CA LYS A 364 15.86 -36.04 -13.42
C LYS A 364 15.93 -36.74 -12.06
N ILE A 365 14.89 -36.60 -11.26
CA ILE A 365 14.80 -37.15 -9.90
C ILE A 365 14.06 -38.49 -9.97
N PRO A 366 14.66 -39.61 -9.51
CA PRO A 366 14.00 -40.91 -9.56
C PRO A 366 12.80 -40.99 -8.61
N ASN A 367 11.86 -41.89 -8.91
CA ASN A 367 10.70 -42.15 -8.05
C ASN A 367 11.08 -42.98 -6.82
N ASP A 368 11.57 -42.32 -5.77
CA ASP A 368 12.00 -42.92 -4.50
C ASP A 368 11.12 -42.41 -3.35
N GLN A 369 10.01 -43.11 -3.09
CA GLN A 369 9.06 -42.70 -2.04
C GLN A 369 9.56 -43.00 -0.63
N ASP A 370 10.43 -44.00 -0.46
CA ASP A 370 10.97 -44.36 0.85
C ASP A 370 11.98 -43.30 1.30
N ALA A 371 12.84 -42.80 0.41
CA ALA A 371 13.69 -41.65 0.67
C ALA A 371 12.89 -40.38 1.03
N ALA A 372 11.81 -40.10 0.29
CA ALA A 372 10.95 -38.94 0.56
C ALA A 372 10.23 -39.04 1.92
N ARG A 373 9.92 -40.25 2.40
CA ARG A 373 9.33 -40.50 3.73
C ARG A 373 10.37 -40.49 4.84
N ALA A 374 11.59 -41.00 4.61
CA ALA A 374 12.66 -41.00 5.60
C ALA A 374 13.00 -39.59 6.11
N LEU A 375 12.96 -38.60 5.21
CA LEU A 375 13.15 -37.19 5.55
C LEU A 375 12.13 -36.67 6.59
N GLN A 376 10.85 -37.07 6.45
CA GLN A 376 9.76 -36.69 7.36
C GLN A 376 9.91 -37.28 8.77
N TYR A 377 10.54 -38.47 8.88
CA TYR A 377 10.79 -39.13 10.16
C TYR A 377 12.09 -38.70 10.85
N GLY A 378 12.80 -37.73 10.28
CA GLY A 378 13.95 -37.12 10.92
C GLY A 378 15.28 -37.87 10.70
N ASP A 379 15.38 -38.79 9.73
CA ASP A 379 16.69 -39.28 9.33
C ASP A 379 17.42 -38.20 8.52
N THR A 380 18.67 -37.91 8.89
CA THR A 380 19.47 -36.80 8.31
C THR A 380 20.70 -37.28 7.57
N GLY A 381 20.85 -38.60 7.42
CA GLY A 381 21.76 -39.12 6.41
C GLY A 381 21.32 -38.62 5.04
N LEU A 382 22.25 -38.00 4.32
CA LEU A 382 22.35 -38.18 2.87
C LEU A 382 22.63 -39.68 2.63
N SER A 383 21.60 -40.50 2.83
CA SER A 383 21.58 -41.89 2.40
C SER A 383 21.85 -41.90 0.89
N GLU A 384 22.44 -42.98 0.37
CA GLU A 384 22.76 -43.11 -1.07
C GLU A 384 21.50 -43.32 -1.95
N THR A 385 20.40 -42.64 -1.61
CA THR A 385 19.15 -42.60 -2.35
C THR A 385 19.30 -41.77 -3.61
N GLY A 386 18.43 -42.04 -4.57
CA GLY A 386 18.44 -41.34 -5.84
C GLY A 386 18.11 -39.85 -5.72
N ILE A 387 17.36 -39.44 -4.69
CA ILE A 387 17.02 -38.04 -4.44
C ILE A 387 18.23 -37.30 -3.84
N SER A 388 18.81 -37.82 -2.75
CA SER A 388 19.95 -37.18 -2.08
C SER A 388 21.15 -36.96 -3.02
N ARG A 389 21.44 -37.92 -3.91
CA ARG A 389 22.50 -37.76 -4.91
C ARG A 389 22.25 -36.59 -5.88
N ILE A 390 21.03 -36.46 -6.43
CA ILE A 390 20.75 -35.35 -7.35
C ILE A 390 20.68 -34.00 -6.61
N SER A 391 20.20 -33.97 -5.37
CA SER A 391 20.25 -32.74 -4.56
C SER A 391 21.69 -32.31 -4.22
N LEU A 392 22.63 -33.25 -4.08
CA LEU A 392 24.07 -32.95 -4.00
C LEU A 392 24.62 -32.40 -5.31
N GLU A 393 24.23 -32.97 -6.46
CA GLU A 393 24.61 -32.46 -7.79
C GLU A 393 24.05 -31.04 -8.03
N MET A 394 22.82 -30.75 -7.58
CA MET A 394 22.23 -29.41 -7.58
C MET A 394 23.02 -28.44 -6.68
N ALA A 395 23.31 -28.83 -5.43
CA ALA A 395 24.09 -28.01 -4.50
C ALA A 395 25.52 -27.72 -5.02
N SER A 396 26.15 -28.71 -5.65
CA SER A 396 27.43 -28.57 -6.36
C SER A 396 27.31 -27.57 -7.53
N SER A 397 26.26 -27.66 -8.34
CA SER A 397 25.98 -26.71 -9.43
C SER A 397 25.72 -25.28 -8.95
N ILE A 398 25.11 -25.10 -7.78
CA ILE A 398 24.83 -23.78 -7.17
C ILE A 398 26.09 -23.16 -6.57
N THR A 399 26.91 -23.95 -5.88
CA THR A 399 28.12 -23.48 -5.17
C THR A 399 29.35 -23.41 -6.05
N GLY A 400 29.39 -24.16 -7.17
CA GLY A 400 30.58 -24.35 -7.99
C GLY A 400 31.64 -25.27 -7.35
N ARG A 401 31.35 -25.87 -6.18
CA ARG A 401 32.26 -26.79 -5.48
C ARG A 401 32.04 -28.22 -5.99
N PRO A 402 33.10 -29.02 -6.25
CA PRO A 402 32.95 -30.42 -6.61
C PRO A 402 32.34 -31.23 -5.46
N ILE A 403 31.53 -32.23 -5.80
CA ILE A 403 30.94 -33.16 -4.82
C ILE A 403 32.07 -33.87 -4.06
N PRO A 404 32.01 -33.97 -2.71
CA PRO A 404 32.99 -34.72 -1.94
C PRO A 404 33.07 -36.18 -2.44
N GLN A 405 34.22 -36.59 -2.96
CA GLN A 405 34.46 -38.00 -3.27
C GLN A 405 34.64 -38.76 -1.95
N ASP A 406 33.58 -39.41 -1.48
CA ASP A 406 33.72 -40.28 -0.32
C ASP A 406 34.60 -41.49 -0.68
N ARG A 407 35.39 -41.93 0.30
CA ARG A 407 36.39 -42.98 0.09
C ARG A 407 35.68 -44.28 -0.25
N LYS A 408 35.96 -44.82 -1.44
CA LYS A 408 35.66 -46.22 -1.79
C LYS A 408 36.01 -47.13 -0.61
N ARG A 409 34.98 -47.66 0.06
CA ARG A 409 35.12 -48.89 0.83
C ARG A 409 34.95 -50.01 -0.17
N ASP A 410 35.96 -50.87 -0.27
CA ASP A 410 35.94 -52.00 -1.18
C ASP A 410 34.79 -52.94 -0.80
N TYR A 411 33.75 -52.97 -1.64
CA TYR A 411 32.63 -53.88 -1.53
C TYR A 411 32.58 -54.75 -2.78
N GLU A 412 33.24 -55.92 -2.71
CA GLU A 412 33.19 -56.92 -3.77
C GLU A 412 31.78 -57.51 -3.90
N PRO A 413 31.13 -57.41 -5.08
CA PRO A 413 29.89 -58.13 -5.32
C PRO A 413 30.21 -59.62 -5.55
N LYS A 414 29.85 -60.46 -4.56
CA LYS A 414 29.92 -61.92 -4.69
C LYS A 414 29.09 -62.40 -5.88
N SER A 415 29.79 -62.82 -6.93
CA SER A 415 29.17 -63.48 -8.09
C SER A 415 28.70 -64.90 -7.72
N PRO A 416 27.50 -65.35 -8.13
CA PRO A 416 27.11 -66.75 -8.00
C PRO A 416 28.02 -67.66 -8.85
N GLY A 417 28.59 -68.68 -8.22
CA GLY A 417 29.64 -69.50 -8.83
C GLY A 417 29.17 -70.31 -10.04
N LYS A 418 29.80 -70.08 -11.19
CA LYS A 418 29.85 -71.06 -12.30
C LYS A 418 30.99 -72.03 -12.05
N SER A 419 30.68 -73.24 -11.63
CA SER A 419 31.65 -74.35 -11.64
C SER A 419 31.83 -74.86 -13.06
N ALA A 420 32.90 -74.46 -13.73
CA ALA A 420 33.38 -75.13 -14.92
C ALA A 420 34.36 -76.24 -14.51
N ALA A 421 34.05 -77.49 -14.86
CA ALA A 421 35.02 -78.59 -14.83
C ALA A 421 35.65 -78.74 -16.22
N GLN A 422 36.95 -79.01 -16.24
CA GLN A 422 37.82 -78.88 -17.42
C GLN A 422 38.66 -80.16 -17.59
N ALA A 423 38.56 -80.80 -18.77
CA ALA A 423 39.47 -81.78 -19.38
C ALA A 423 38.85 -82.12 -20.74
N ASP A 424 39.40 -81.78 -21.90
CA ASP A 424 40.71 -82.12 -22.49
C ASP A 424 40.86 -83.60 -22.89
N ALA A 425 41.49 -83.84 -24.04
CA ALA A 425 41.29 -85.01 -24.90
C ALA A 425 42.45 -86.03 -24.84
N GLY A 426 42.15 -87.32 -25.05
CA GLY A 426 43.18 -88.36 -24.97
C GLY A 426 42.77 -89.80 -25.33
N LYS A 427 42.43 -90.04 -26.59
CA LYS A 427 42.77 -91.20 -27.45
C LYS A 427 42.72 -92.68 -26.97
N ASP A 428 42.12 -93.46 -27.88
CA ASP A 428 42.48 -94.80 -28.41
C ASP A 428 42.00 -96.11 -27.71
N ASP A 429 41.41 -96.96 -28.58
CA ASP A 429 41.16 -98.42 -28.57
C ASP A 429 40.41 -99.14 -27.42
N TYR A 430 39.25 -99.75 -27.74
CA TYR A 430 39.20 -101.16 -28.21
C TYR A 430 37.80 -101.62 -28.67
N ALA A 431 37.79 -102.54 -29.66
CA ALA A 431 36.77 -103.56 -29.96
C ALA A 431 35.28 -103.20 -30.25
N ARG A 432 34.91 -103.34 -31.54
CA ARG A 432 33.60 -103.91 -31.97
C ARG A 432 33.64 -105.45 -31.75
N PRO A 433 32.51 -106.17 -31.56
CA PRO A 433 31.59 -106.43 -32.69
C PRO A 433 30.11 -106.68 -32.36
N ALA A 434 29.25 -106.59 -33.40
CA ALA A 434 27.99 -107.34 -33.65
C ALA A 434 26.85 -107.27 -32.59
N ASN A 435 25.55 -107.36 -32.92
CA ASN A 435 24.89 -107.84 -34.14
C ASN A 435 23.44 -107.32 -34.24
N LEU A 436 22.87 -107.36 -35.45
CA LEU A 436 21.45 -107.59 -35.77
C LEU A 436 20.31 -106.94 -34.93
N GLY A 437 19.75 -105.86 -35.48
CA GLY A 437 18.35 -105.83 -35.95
C GLY A 437 17.19 -106.01 -34.96
N SER A 438 16.49 -104.92 -34.67
CA SER A 438 15.05 -104.92 -34.38
C SER A 438 14.41 -103.61 -34.81
N ASP A 439 13.37 -103.67 -35.66
CA ASP A 439 12.47 -102.53 -35.88
C ASP A 439 11.76 -102.20 -34.55
N HIS A 440 12.21 -101.14 -33.88
CA HIS A 440 11.45 -100.54 -32.81
C HIS A 440 10.52 -99.48 -33.43
N ALA A 441 9.22 -99.81 -33.45
CA ALA A 441 8.19 -98.84 -33.81
C ALA A 441 8.29 -97.65 -32.84
N ARG A 442 8.62 -96.48 -33.38
CA ARG A 442 8.80 -95.26 -32.58
C ARG A 442 7.51 -94.92 -31.84
N ALA A 443 7.63 -94.65 -30.54
CA ALA A 443 6.50 -94.28 -29.72
C ALA A 443 6.05 -92.84 -30.04
N THR A 444 4.76 -92.58 -29.93
CA THR A 444 4.19 -91.23 -30.04
C THR A 444 4.25 -90.55 -28.67
N PRO A 445 4.86 -89.37 -28.51
CA PRO A 445 4.86 -88.66 -27.24
C PRO A 445 3.44 -88.16 -26.92
N VAL A 446 3.02 -88.29 -25.66
CA VAL A 446 1.74 -87.72 -25.22
C VAL A 446 1.94 -86.23 -24.96
N ILE A 447 1.20 -85.37 -25.67
CA ILE A 447 1.15 -83.93 -25.42
C ILE A 447 -0.15 -83.59 -24.68
N THR A 448 -0.01 -82.84 -23.59
CA THR A 448 -1.13 -82.25 -22.86
C THR A 448 -1.07 -80.74 -23.00
N TRP A 449 -2.09 -80.14 -23.62
CA TRP A 449 -2.23 -78.69 -23.76
C TRP A 449 -3.62 -78.28 -23.24
N PRO A 450 -3.73 -77.54 -22.12
CA PRO A 450 -5.02 -77.08 -21.64
C PRO A 450 -5.64 -76.04 -22.58
N THR A 451 -6.96 -76.06 -22.74
CA THR A 451 -7.69 -75.05 -23.53
C THR A 451 -7.42 -73.65 -22.96
N PRO A 452 -6.87 -72.71 -23.75
CA PRO A 452 -6.55 -71.38 -23.26
C PRO A 452 -7.82 -70.57 -22.97
N GLU A 453 -7.78 -69.77 -21.91
CA GLU A 453 -8.84 -68.80 -21.63
C GLU A 453 -8.93 -67.74 -22.76
N PRO A 454 -10.14 -67.20 -23.04
CA PRO A 454 -10.31 -66.13 -24.01
C PRO A 454 -9.49 -64.88 -23.66
N ILE A 455 -8.94 -64.23 -24.68
CA ILE A 455 -8.17 -62.98 -24.51
C ILE A 455 -8.86 -61.82 -25.22
N ALA A 456 -8.80 -60.62 -24.64
CA ALA A 456 -9.25 -59.41 -25.33
C ALA A 456 -8.28 -59.04 -26.47
N TYR A 457 -8.81 -58.46 -27.55
CA TYR A 457 -8.03 -57.92 -28.66
C TYR A 457 -6.92 -56.94 -28.18
N GLY A 458 -5.78 -56.95 -28.85
CA GLY A 458 -4.59 -56.19 -28.46
C GLY A 458 -3.67 -56.91 -27.47
N ASN A 459 -4.16 -57.90 -26.72
CA ASN A 459 -3.30 -58.75 -25.90
C ASN A 459 -2.46 -59.68 -26.79
N LYS A 460 -1.16 -59.75 -26.49
CA LYS A 460 -0.21 -60.66 -27.14
C LYS A 460 -0.38 -62.08 -26.60
N LEU A 461 -0.21 -63.10 -27.43
CA LEU A 461 -0.06 -64.48 -26.98
C LEU A 461 1.16 -64.58 -26.04
N THR A 462 0.99 -65.25 -24.91
CA THR A 462 2.05 -65.48 -23.93
C THR A 462 2.16 -66.97 -23.60
N PHE A 463 3.16 -67.35 -22.81
CA PHE A 463 3.26 -68.70 -22.26
C PHE A 463 2.12 -69.07 -21.30
N ALA A 464 1.17 -68.18 -20.98
CA ALA A 464 -0.09 -68.57 -20.32
C ALA A 464 -1.04 -69.32 -21.27
N GLN A 465 -1.01 -69.00 -22.57
CA GLN A 465 -1.76 -69.69 -23.62
C GLN A 465 -0.91 -70.75 -24.35
N LEU A 466 0.41 -70.53 -24.42
CA LEU A 466 1.39 -71.38 -25.09
C LEU A 466 2.13 -72.27 -24.06
N ASN A 467 1.38 -73.11 -23.36
CA ASN A 467 1.81 -73.94 -22.23
C ASN A 467 1.64 -75.46 -22.46
N ALA A 468 1.83 -75.93 -23.69
CA ALA A 468 1.84 -77.36 -23.98
C ALA A 468 2.95 -78.07 -23.19
N THR A 469 2.63 -79.26 -22.67
CA THR A 469 3.55 -80.14 -21.94
C THR A 469 3.61 -81.50 -22.63
N ALA A 470 4.72 -82.22 -22.49
CA ALA A 470 4.93 -83.52 -23.12
C ALA A 470 5.42 -84.55 -22.09
N SER A 471 5.14 -85.82 -22.35
CA SER A 471 5.55 -86.94 -21.50
C SER A 471 7.04 -87.32 -21.59
N VAL A 472 7.81 -86.65 -22.44
CA VAL A 472 9.26 -86.86 -22.67
C VAL A 472 9.96 -85.53 -22.92
N ASP A 473 11.27 -85.47 -22.73
CA ASP A 473 12.05 -84.25 -22.95
C ASP A 473 12.17 -83.89 -24.43
N GLY A 474 12.01 -82.60 -24.75
CA GLY A 474 12.09 -82.07 -26.11
C GLY A 474 11.79 -80.57 -26.19
N THR A 475 11.70 -80.05 -27.41
CA THR A 475 11.47 -78.61 -27.68
C THR A 475 10.10 -78.36 -28.30
N PHE A 476 9.46 -77.25 -27.90
CA PHE A 476 8.17 -76.80 -28.43
C PHE A 476 8.35 -75.58 -29.33
N VAL A 477 7.69 -75.60 -30.50
CA VAL A 477 7.59 -74.45 -31.40
C VAL A 477 6.12 -74.13 -31.64
N TYR A 478 5.70 -72.91 -31.34
CA TYR A 478 4.30 -72.47 -31.42
C TYR A 478 4.05 -71.58 -32.65
N THR A 479 2.90 -71.78 -33.30
CA THR A 479 2.45 -71.01 -34.46
C THR A 479 0.98 -70.61 -34.30
N PRO A 480 0.65 -69.31 -34.17
CA PRO A 480 1.56 -68.18 -33.96
C PRO A 480 2.36 -68.27 -32.65
N GLY A 481 3.55 -67.67 -32.64
CA GLY A 481 4.45 -67.68 -31.48
C GLY A 481 4.09 -66.66 -30.39
N PRO A 482 4.80 -66.69 -29.24
CA PRO A 482 4.64 -65.69 -28.20
C PRO A 482 4.94 -64.28 -28.74
N GLY A 483 4.13 -63.31 -28.32
CA GLY A 483 4.21 -61.92 -28.79
C GLY A 483 3.25 -61.57 -29.93
N TYR A 484 2.61 -62.55 -30.59
CA TYR A 484 1.66 -62.31 -31.68
C TYR A 484 0.31 -61.78 -31.16
N VAL A 485 -0.32 -60.83 -31.86
CA VAL A 485 -1.67 -60.32 -31.55
C VAL A 485 -2.66 -60.88 -32.57
N LEU A 486 -3.70 -61.55 -32.08
CA LEU A 486 -4.77 -62.10 -32.91
C LEU A 486 -5.92 -61.08 -33.07
N PRO A 487 -6.60 -61.02 -34.24
CA PRO A 487 -7.82 -60.23 -34.41
C PRO A 487 -9.00 -60.88 -33.67
N VAL A 488 -10.12 -60.17 -33.50
CA VAL A 488 -11.32 -60.73 -32.85
C VAL A 488 -11.88 -61.94 -33.63
N GLY A 489 -12.27 -62.99 -32.90
CA GLY A 489 -12.77 -64.24 -33.47
C GLY A 489 -12.14 -65.48 -32.83
N THR A 490 -12.48 -66.66 -33.36
CA THR A 490 -11.90 -67.95 -32.92
C THR A 490 -10.73 -68.32 -33.82
N HIS A 491 -9.58 -68.62 -33.22
CA HIS A 491 -8.34 -68.93 -33.93
C HIS A 491 -7.76 -70.27 -33.48
N THR A 492 -7.08 -70.97 -34.38
CA THR A 492 -6.38 -72.23 -34.07
C THR A 492 -4.89 -71.96 -33.86
N LEU A 493 -4.40 -72.22 -32.65
CA LEU A 493 -2.99 -72.25 -32.30
C LEU A 493 -2.44 -73.64 -32.59
N TRP A 494 -1.21 -73.71 -33.10
CA TRP A 494 -0.50 -74.96 -33.37
C TRP A 494 0.77 -75.04 -32.51
N VAL A 495 1.11 -76.25 -32.08
CA VAL A 495 2.40 -76.55 -31.47
C VAL A 495 3.04 -77.74 -32.18
N THR A 496 4.31 -77.62 -32.53
CA THR A 496 5.15 -78.71 -33.00
C THR A 496 6.13 -79.06 -31.89
N PHE A 497 6.07 -80.29 -31.39
CA PHE A 497 6.99 -80.82 -30.40
C PHE A 497 8.04 -81.70 -31.08
N THR A 498 9.32 -81.44 -30.79
CA THR A 498 10.46 -82.24 -31.26
C THR A 498 11.12 -82.93 -30.06
N PRO A 499 10.97 -84.27 -29.91
CA PRO A 499 11.63 -85.03 -28.85
C PRO A 499 13.16 -84.93 -28.94
N THR A 500 13.85 -84.98 -27.81
CA THR A 500 15.32 -85.07 -27.76
C THR A 500 15.81 -86.44 -28.24
N ASP A 501 15.07 -87.51 -27.93
CA ASP A 501 15.32 -88.86 -28.47
C ASP A 501 14.59 -89.06 -29.82
N LEU A 502 15.30 -88.73 -30.90
CA LEU A 502 14.86 -88.96 -32.29
C LEU A 502 15.03 -90.43 -32.74
N GLY A 503 15.61 -91.29 -31.91
CA GLY A 503 15.69 -92.73 -32.14
C GLY A 503 14.40 -93.43 -31.76
N GLY A 504 13.90 -93.14 -30.55
CA GLY A 504 12.69 -93.73 -29.96
C GLY A 504 11.38 -93.03 -30.29
N TYR A 505 11.38 -91.72 -30.60
CA TYR A 505 10.15 -90.93 -30.80
C TYR A 505 10.13 -90.16 -32.14
N LEU A 506 8.92 -89.83 -32.61
CA LEU A 506 8.70 -88.95 -33.77
C LEU A 506 8.24 -87.55 -33.31
N PRO A 507 8.60 -86.48 -34.05
CA PRO A 507 7.99 -85.17 -33.88
C PRO A 507 6.47 -85.24 -34.05
N PHE A 508 5.74 -84.52 -33.21
CA PHE A 508 4.27 -84.54 -33.18
C PHE A 508 3.71 -83.12 -33.18
N GLN A 509 2.59 -82.92 -33.88
CA GLN A 509 1.92 -81.63 -33.97
C GLN A 509 0.53 -81.71 -33.30
N SER A 510 0.21 -80.72 -32.47
CA SER A 510 -1.09 -80.57 -31.83
C SER A 510 -1.67 -79.19 -32.11
N ALA A 511 -3.00 -79.07 -32.01
CA ALA A 511 -3.74 -77.84 -32.27
C ALA A 511 -4.75 -77.57 -31.16
N ILE A 512 -4.98 -76.30 -30.84
CA ILE A 512 -5.98 -75.89 -29.86
C ILE A 512 -6.63 -74.56 -30.27
N SER A 513 -7.90 -74.38 -29.95
CA SER A 513 -8.62 -73.14 -30.28
C SER A 513 -8.55 -72.12 -29.15
N ILE A 514 -8.34 -70.85 -29.50
CA ILE A 514 -8.45 -69.69 -28.61
C ILE A 514 -9.53 -68.74 -29.13
N VAL A 515 -10.31 -68.15 -28.23
CA VAL A 515 -11.30 -67.11 -28.56
C VAL A 515 -10.71 -65.74 -28.23
N VAL A 516 -10.77 -64.83 -29.18
CA VAL A 516 -10.38 -63.42 -29.00
C VAL A 516 -11.64 -62.57 -28.96
N THR A 517 -11.88 -61.94 -27.81
CA THR A 517 -13.04 -61.06 -27.58
C THR A 517 -12.72 -59.61 -27.95
N ARG A 518 -13.76 -58.81 -28.23
CA ARG A 518 -13.59 -57.37 -28.46
C ARG A 518 -13.02 -56.69 -27.22
N ALA A 519 -12.08 -55.78 -27.43
CA ALA A 519 -11.55 -54.95 -26.36
C ALA A 519 -12.48 -53.76 -26.08
N THR A 520 -12.60 -53.35 -24.83
CA THR A 520 -13.25 -52.09 -24.47
C THR A 520 -12.21 -50.96 -24.54
N PRO A 521 -12.43 -49.89 -25.33
CA PRO A 521 -11.56 -48.72 -25.34
C PRO A 521 -11.44 -48.10 -23.95
N HIS A 522 -10.25 -47.62 -23.59
CA HIS A 522 -10.07 -46.85 -22.37
C HIS A 522 -10.48 -45.40 -22.62
N LEU A 523 -11.46 -44.92 -21.85
CA LEU A 523 -11.88 -43.52 -21.82
C LEU A 523 -11.18 -42.77 -20.70
N SER A 524 -10.64 -41.60 -21.01
CA SER A 524 -10.06 -40.66 -20.04
C SER A 524 -10.79 -39.33 -20.16
N TRP A 525 -11.55 -38.96 -19.12
CA TRP A 525 -12.28 -37.70 -19.02
C TRP A 525 -11.93 -37.06 -17.67
N PRO A 526 -11.21 -35.93 -17.62
CA PRO A 526 -10.98 -35.22 -16.37
C PRO A 526 -12.31 -34.71 -15.81
N THR A 527 -12.48 -34.77 -14.48
CA THR A 527 -13.63 -34.13 -13.82
C THR A 527 -13.60 -32.62 -14.14
N PRO A 528 -14.67 -32.07 -14.72
CA PRO A 528 -14.73 -30.64 -15.05
C PRO A 528 -14.77 -29.79 -13.79
N ALA A 529 -14.32 -28.54 -13.90
CA ALA A 529 -14.55 -27.55 -12.87
C ALA A 529 -16.03 -27.14 -12.85
N ASP A 530 -16.54 -26.81 -11.67
CA ASP A 530 -17.88 -26.29 -11.48
C ASP A 530 -18.10 -24.98 -12.27
N ILE A 531 -19.33 -24.78 -12.73
CA ILE A 531 -19.71 -23.60 -13.54
C ILE A 531 -20.75 -22.76 -12.82
N ILE A 532 -20.85 -21.49 -13.19
CA ILE A 532 -21.88 -20.57 -12.69
C ILE A 532 -23.09 -20.61 -13.63
N TYR A 533 -24.29 -20.53 -13.06
CA TYR A 533 -25.56 -20.46 -13.79
C TYR A 533 -25.53 -19.43 -14.93
N GLY A 534 -26.11 -19.79 -16.07
CA GLY A 534 -26.07 -18.99 -17.30
C GLY A 534 -24.88 -19.31 -18.20
N LYS A 535 -23.84 -19.99 -17.71
CA LYS A 535 -22.79 -20.54 -18.60
C LYS A 535 -23.30 -21.80 -19.30
N ALA A 536 -23.17 -21.83 -20.63
CA ALA A 536 -23.41 -23.02 -21.45
C ALA A 536 -22.23 -24.00 -21.38
N LEU A 537 -22.51 -25.30 -21.56
CA LEU A 537 -21.48 -26.34 -21.63
C LEU A 537 -20.58 -26.17 -22.86
N ASP A 538 -19.27 -26.16 -22.65
CA ASP A 538 -18.23 -26.01 -23.67
C ASP A 538 -17.18 -27.13 -23.63
N ASP A 539 -16.21 -27.09 -24.56
CA ASP A 539 -15.09 -28.03 -24.65
C ASP A 539 -14.20 -28.07 -23.39
N ALA A 540 -14.31 -27.13 -22.45
CA ALA A 540 -13.62 -27.22 -21.17
C ALA A 540 -14.33 -28.20 -20.21
N GLN A 541 -15.62 -28.50 -20.43
CA GLN A 541 -16.36 -29.57 -19.74
C GLN A 541 -16.43 -30.85 -20.59
N LEU A 542 -16.64 -30.72 -21.90
CA LEU A 542 -16.92 -31.83 -22.83
C LEU A 542 -15.64 -32.30 -23.57
N ASN A 543 -14.63 -32.72 -22.80
CA ASN A 543 -13.28 -33.11 -23.29
C ASN A 543 -12.87 -34.54 -22.93
N ALA A 544 -13.79 -35.49 -23.04
CA ALA A 544 -13.44 -36.90 -22.99
C ALA A 544 -12.46 -37.26 -24.12
N SER A 545 -11.59 -38.21 -23.85
CA SER A 545 -10.62 -38.75 -24.81
C SER A 545 -10.64 -40.28 -24.76
N ALA A 546 -10.36 -40.93 -25.88
CA ALA A 546 -10.37 -42.39 -26.02
C ALA A 546 -9.02 -42.92 -26.49
N SER A 547 -8.68 -44.14 -26.08
CA SER A 547 -7.42 -44.81 -26.47
C SER A 547 -7.36 -45.23 -27.94
N VAL A 548 -8.43 -45.08 -28.70
CA VAL A 548 -8.54 -45.42 -30.13
C VAL A 548 -9.37 -44.36 -30.89
N PRO A 549 -9.23 -44.23 -32.21
CA PRO A 549 -10.08 -43.34 -33.01
C PRO A 549 -11.57 -43.75 -32.97
N GLY A 550 -12.45 -42.75 -32.92
CA GLY A 550 -13.90 -42.93 -32.92
C GLY A 550 -14.66 -41.61 -32.70
N LYS A 551 -15.98 -41.71 -32.52
CA LYS A 551 -16.89 -40.59 -32.27
C LYS A 551 -17.27 -40.52 -30.79
N LEU A 552 -17.29 -39.31 -30.23
CA LEU A 552 -17.80 -39.01 -28.89
C LEU A 552 -19.15 -38.30 -29.01
N GLU A 553 -20.13 -38.71 -28.20
CA GLU A 553 -21.46 -38.11 -28.12
C GLU A 553 -21.78 -37.80 -26.65
N TYR A 554 -22.01 -36.53 -26.33
CA TYR A 554 -22.22 -36.06 -24.96
C TYR A 554 -23.70 -35.87 -24.64
N SER A 555 -24.08 -36.12 -23.39
CA SER A 555 -25.39 -35.75 -22.84
C SER A 555 -25.24 -35.29 -21.38
N PRO A 556 -25.66 -34.06 -21.01
CA PRO A 556 -26.18 -32.98 -21.87
C PRO A 556 -25.20 -32.53 -22.98
N ALA A 557 -25.73 -31.93 -24.04
CA ALA A 557 -24.96 -31.55 -25.23
C ALA A 557 -24.22 -30.21 -25.06
N ALA A 558 -23.24 -29.97 -25.95
CA ALA A 558 -22.56 -28.68 -26.04
C ALA A 558 -23.56 -27.56 -26.33
N GLY A 559 -23.43 -26.44 -25.62
CA GLY A 559 -24.35 -25.30 -25.70
C GLY A 559 -25.55 -25.34 -24.75
N GLU A 560 -25.83 -26.47 -24.07
CA GLU A 560 -26.89 -26.51 -23.05
C GLU A 560 -26.49 -25.73 -21.79
N VAL A 561 -27.44 -24.99 -21.21
CA VAL A 561 -27.28 -24.26 -19.94
C VAL A 561 -27.96 -25.07 -18.84
N LEU A 562 -27.18 -25.50 -17.85
CA LEU A 562 -27.66 -26.30 -16.74
C LEU A 562 -28.26 -25.44 -15.62
N THR A 563 -29.26 -25.98 -14.92
CA THR A 563 -29.85 -25.36 -13.71
C THR A 563 -28.92 -25.49 -12.50
N PRO A 564 -29.02 -24.65 -11.46
CA PRO A 564 -28.13 -24.77 -10.30
C PRO A 564 -28.36 -26.04 -9.49
N GLY A 565 -27.27 -26.71 -9.13
CA GLY A 565 -27.26 -28.01 -8.46
C GLY A 565 -26.21 -28.98 -9.02
N PRO A 566 -26.16 -30.21 -8.50
CA PRO A 566 -25.29 -31.26 -9.02
C PRO A 566 -25.90 -31.90 -10.28
N HIS A 567 -25.07 -32.09 -11.30
CA HIS A 567 -25.41 -32.79 -12.55
C HIS A 567 -24.37 -33.86 -12.87
N ALA A 568 -24.75 -34.78 -13.76
CA ALA A 568 -23.86 -35.79 -14.32
C ALA A 568 -23.75 -35.57 -15.83
N LEU A 569 -22.55 -35.32 -16.32
CA LEU A 569 -22.25 -35.29 -17.75
C LEU A 569 -21.88 -36.72 -18.17
N SER A 570 -22.54 -37.24 -19.20
CA SER A 570 -22.28 -38.56 -19.77
C SER A 570 -21.70 -38.45 -21.18
N VAL A 571 -20.89 -39.43 -21.58
CA VAL A 571 -20.36 -39.56 -22.93
C VAL A 571 -20.48 -41.00 -23.41
N ARG A 572 -20.99 -41.16 -24.64
CA ARG A 572 -20.97 -42.42 -25.39
C ARG A 572 -19.86 -42.33 -26.43
N PHE A 573 -18.92 -43.28 -26.39
CA PHE A 573 -17.87 -43.43 -27.37
C PHE A 573 -18.15 -44.60 -28.31
N THR A 574 -18.11 -44.32 -29.61
CA THR A 574 -18.26 -45.29 -30.69
C THR A 574 -16.95 -45.39 -31.48
N PRO A 575 -16.17 -46.49 -31.35
CA PRO A 575 -14.94 -46.69 -32.10
C PRO A 575 -15.17 -46.69 -33.61
N THR A 576 -14.19 -46.22 -34.38
CA THR A 576 -14.18 -46.40 -35.83
C THR A 576 -14.04 -47.88 -36.22
N ASP A 577 -13.25 -48.65 -35.45
CA ASP A 577 -13.17 -50.10 -35.58
C ASP A 577 -14.14 -50.80 -34.61
N GLY A 578 -15.41 -50.87 -35.01
CA GLY A 578 -16.43 -51.65 -34.32
C GLY A 578 -16.31 -53.17 -34.50
N THR A 579 -15.29 -53.68 -35.22
CA THR A 579 -15.05 -55.12 -35.36
C THR A 579 -14.22 -55.66 -34.20
N ASN A 580 -13.16 -54.94 -33.83
CA ASN A 580 -12.25 -55.32 -32.75
C ASN A 580 -12.56 -54.65 -31.40
N TYR A 581 -13.30 -53.53 -31.38
CA TYR A 581 -13.64 -52.80 -30.15
C TYR A 581 -15.14 -52.74 -29.87
N THR A 582 -15.51 -52.66 -28.59
CA THR A 582 -16.88 -52.34 -28.16
C THR A 582 -17.07 -50.83 -28.00
N THR A 583 -18.32 -50.36 -27.99
CA THR A 583 -18.63 -49.02 -27.47
C THR A 583 -18.22 -48.91 -25.99
N ALA A 584 -17.86 -47.71 -25.55
CA ALA A 584 -17.57 -47.40 -24.15
C ALA A 584 -18.41 -46.20 -23.70
N GLU A 585 -18.71 -46.13 -22.40
CA GLU A 585 -19.44 -45.02 -21.79
C GLU A 585 -18.68 -44.54 -20.55
N ALA A 586 -18.72 -43.23 -20.29
CA ALA A 586 -18.17 -42.63 -19.08
C ALA A 586 -19.08 -41.51 -18.57
N THR A 587 -19.01 -41.23 -17.28
CA THR A 587 -19.80 -40.20 -16.61
C THR A 587 -18.93 -39.43 -15.63
N VAL A 588 -19.02 -38.10 -15.65
CA VAL A 588 -18.33 -37.21 -14.70
C VAL A 588 -19.34 -36.27 -14.02
N PRO A 589 -19.19 -35.99 -12.71
CA PRO A 589 -20.02 -35.00 -12.04
C PRO A 589 -19.61 -33.58 -12.42
N ILE A 590 -20.56 -32.64 -12.34
CA ILE A 590 -20.33 -31.19 -12.37
C ILE A 590 -21.34 -30.52 -11.45
N ALA A 591 -20.94 -29.53 -10.65
CA ALA A 591 -21.89 -28.68 -9.95
C ALA A 591 -22.07 -27.33 -10.66
N VAL A 592 -23.29 -26.83 -10.61
CA VAL A 592 -23.67 -25.53 -11.15
C VAL A 592 -24.00 -24.61 -9.97
N ALA A 593 -23.14 -23.66 -9.71
CA ALA A 593 -23.35 -22.65 -8.68
C ALA A 593 -24.40 -21.62 -9.12
N ARG A 594 -25.16 -21.07 -8.18
CA ARG A 594 -26.05 -19.94 -8.47
C ARG A 594 -25.25 -18.70 -8.85
N ALA A 595 -25.76 -17.91 -9.78
CA ALA A 595 -25.15 -16.64 -10.15
C ALA A 595 -25.43 -15.57 -9.09
N ALA A 596 -24.44 -14.72 -8.81
CA ALA A 596 -24.67 -13.48 -8.08
C ALA A 596 -25.28 -12.44 -9.04
N SER A 597 -26.23 -11.63 -8.56
CA SER A 597 -26.78 -10.53 -9.34
C SER A 597 -25.86 -9.31 -9.21
N ALA A 598 -25.49 -8.69 -10.32
CA ALA A 598 -24.70 -7.46 -10.28
C ALA A 598 -25.60 -6.30 -9.82
N ILE A 599 -25.30 -5.73 -8.65
CA ILE A 599 -25.98 -4.56 -8.09
C ILE A 599 -25.14 -3.32 -8.41
N GLN A 600 -25.78 -2.27 -8.92
CA GLN A 600 -25.19 -0.94 -9.02
C GLN A 600 -25.91 -0.01 -8.04
N TRP A 601 -25.17 0.55 -7.09
CA TRP A 601 -25.66 1.55 -6.16
C TRP A 601 -24.65 2.70 -6.12
N PRO A 602 -24.94 3.87 -6.71
CA PRO A 602 -24.05 5.02 -6.60
C PRO A 602 -23.91 5.44 -5.13
N THR A 603 -22.75 5.96 -4.75
CA THR A 603 -22.57 6.59 -3.44
C THR A 603 -23.44 7.85 -3.40
N PRO A 604 -24.41 7.97 -2.47
CA PRO A 604 -25.31 9.11 -2.44
C PRO A 604 -24.61 10.41 -2.00
N ASP A 605 -25.09 11.54 -2.50
CA ASP A 605 -24.66 12.86 -2.02
C ASP A 605 -24.98 13.05 -0.53
N ALA A 606 -24.12 13.80 0.16
CA ALA A 606 -24.30 14.12 1.57
C ALA A 606 -25.61 14.90 1.82
N ILE A 607 -26.30 14.58 2.92
CA ILE A 607 -27.54 15.23 3.33
C ILE A 607 -27.35 15.98 4.66
N SER A 608 -28.18 16.98 4.95
CA SER A 608 -28.19 17.62 6.27
C SER A 608 -29.10 16.86 7.25
N TYR A 609 -28.75 16.88 8.54
CA TYR A 609 -29.59 16.34 9.61
C TYR A 609 -31.04 16.85 9.53
N GLY A 610 -32.01 15.95 9.78
CA GLY A 610 -33.43 16.21 9.57
C GLY A 610 -33.95 15.86 8.17
N THR A 611 -33.07 15.57 7.20
CA THR A 611 -33.48 15.07 5.88
C THR A 611 -33.88 13.59 5.98
N HIS A 612 -35.06 13.24 5.45
CA HIS A 612 -35.52 11.85 5.36
C HIS A 612 -34.84 11.13 4.19
N LEU A 613 -34.45 9.87 4.38
CA LEU A 613 -33.98 9.01 3.28
C LEU A 613 -35.06 8.85 2.22
N SER A 614 -34.70 9.13 0.97
CA SER A 614 -35.59 9.14 -0.18
C SER A 614 -35.10 8.20 -1.28
N VAL A 615 -35.88 8.05 -2.35
CA VAL A 615 -35.45 7.30 -3.54
C VAL A 615 -34.17 7.85 -4.18
N THR A 616 -33.78 9.09 -3.89
CA THR A 616 -32.53 9.69 -4.35
C THR A 616 -31.30 9.00 -3.74
N GLN A 617 -31.37 8.63 -2.45
CA GLN A 617 -30.33 7.84 -1.77
C GLN A 617 -30.52 6.33 -1.98
N LEU A 618 -31.77 5.88 -2.05
CA LEU A 618 -32.17 4.47 -2.17
C LEU A 618 -32.47 4.08 -3.63
N CYS A 619 -31.50 4.35 -4.51
CA CYS A 619 -31.61 4.27 -5.99
C CYS A 619 -30.88 3.07 -6.62
N ALA A 620 -30.65 1.98 -5.89
CA ALA A 620 -29.91 0.85 -6.42
C ALA A 620 -30.64 0.13 -7.57
N THR A 621 -29.87 -0.37 -8.54
CA THR A 621 -30.34 -1.16 -9.68
C THR A 621 -29.63 -2.52 -9.71
N ALA A 622 -30.20 -3.49 -10.42
CA ALA A 622 -29.65 -4.84 -10.53
C ALA A 622 -29.74 -5.35 -11.97
N SER A 623 -28.82 -6.26 -12.34
CA SER A 623 -28.75 -6.87 -13.66
C SER A 623 -29.90 -7.83 -14.01
N VAL A 624 -30.76 -8.17 -13.04
CA VAL A 624 -31.92 -9.05 -13.21
C VAL A 624 -33.13 -8.49 -12.45
N PRO A 625 -34.38 -8.86 -12.82
CA PRO A 625 -35.57 -8.49 -12.05
C PRO A 625 -35.56 -9.08 -10.63
N GLY A 626 -36.04 -8.30 -9.66
CA GLY A 626 -36.15 -8.70 -8.26
C GLY A 626 -36.61 -7.55 -7.36
N THR A 627 -36.50 -7.73 -6.05
CA THR A 627 -36.92 -6.78 -5.03
C THR A 627 -35.76 -6.32 -4.15
N PHE A 628 -35.67 -5.02 -3.89
CA PHE A 628 -34.71 -4.43 -2.96
C PHE A 628 -35.34 -4.20 -1.58
N GLU A 629 -34.61 -4.58 -0.54
CA GLU A 629 -34.92 -4.25 0.85
C GLU A 629 -33.76 -3.41 1.41
N TYR A 630 -34.03 -2.17 1.81
CA TYR A 630 -33.02 -1.21 2.26
C TYR A 630 -33.02 -1.08 3.79
N ASN A 631 -31.84 -0.98 4.39
CA ASN A 631 -31.64 -0.73 5.81
C ASN A 631 -30.49 0.28 6.03
N PRO A 632 -30.75 1.49 6.57
CA PRO A 632 -32.06 2.03 6.94
C PRO A 632 -33.01 2.22 5.74
N GLY A 633 -34.31 2.08 6.00
CA GLY A 633 -35.36 2.12 4.97
C GLY A 633 -35.80 3.54 4.55
N LEU A 634 -36.69 3.60 3.56
CA LEU A 634 -37.30 4.83 3.06
C LEU A 634 -37.99 5.60 4.21
N GLY A 635 -37.75 6.90 4.31
CA GLY A 635 -38.31 7.77 5.34
C GLY A 635 -37.54 7.81 6.66
N ALA A 636 -36.49 7.01 6.84
CA ALA A 636 -35.64 7.11 8.03
C ALA A 636 -34.91 8.47 8.10
N VAL A 637 -34.74 9.02 9.30
CA VAL A 637 -33.90 10.20 9.57
C VAL A 637 -32.68 9.73 10.34
N LEU A 638 -31.49 10.14 9.89
CA LEU A 638 -30.22 9.72 10.46
C LEU A 638 -29.59 10.86 11.26
N ALA A 639 -28.89 10.54 12.34
CA ALA A 639 -28.09 11.50 13.10
C ALA A 639 -26.94 12.06 12.25
N ALA A 640 -26.34 13.19 12.62
CA ALA A 640 -25.15 13.69 11.92
C ALA A 640 -23.94 12.75 12.11
N GLY A 641 -23.16 12.54 11.05
CA GLY A 641 -22.04 11.60 10.99
C GLY A 641 -22.03 10.72 9.74
N GLU A 642 -21.13 9.74 9.71
CA GLU A 642 -21.06 8.73 8.64
C GLU A 642 -21.99 7.55 8.93
N HIS A 643 -22.82 7.18 7.95
CA HIS A 643 -23.75 6.04 8.05
C HIS A 643 -23.52 5.04 6.92
N LYS A 644 -23.54 3.76 7.25
CA LYS A 644 -23.48 2.69 6.25
C LYS A 644 -24.90 2.26 5.90
N LEU A 645 -25.40 2.72 4.76
CA LEU A 645 -26.62 2.19 4.16
C LEU A 645 -26.33 0.78 3.63
N SER A 646 -27.26 -0.14 3.83
CA SER A 646 -27.17 -1.51 3.34
C SER A 646 -28.45 -1.90 2.59
N LEU A 647 -28.33 -2.86 1.68
CA LEU A 647 -29.49 -3.46 1.03
C LEU A 647 -29.31 -4.96 0.82
N SER A 648 -30.44 -5.63 0.78
CA SER A 648 -30.60 -7.02 0.35
C SER A 648 -31.41 -7.03 -0.94
N PHE A 649 -30.81 -7.49 -2.03
CA PHE A 649 -31.50 -7.72 -3.30
C PHE A 649 -31.90 -9.18 -3.42
N THR A 650 -33.20 -9.42 -3.56
CA THR A 650 -33.75 -10.75 -3.79
C THR A 650 -34.21 -10.89 -5.23
N PRO A 651 -33.52 -11.68 -6.07
CA PRO A 651 -33.93 -11.93 -7.46
C PRO A 651 -35.30 -12.60 -7.54
N THR A 652 -36.02 -12.36 -8.64
CA THR A 652 -37.25 -13.11 -8.96
C THR A 652 -36.94 -14.58 -9.27
N ASP A 653 -35.87 -14.84 -10.04
CA ASP A 653 -35.33 -16.19 -10.24
C ASP A 653 -34.41 -16.60 -9.08
N ARG A 654 -35.02 -17.14 -8.01
CA ARG A 654 -34.30 -17.66 -6.83
C ARG A 654 -33.70 -19.06 -7.03
N LEU A 655 -33.94 -19.71 -8.17
CA LEU A 655 -33.31 -20.99 -8.50
C LEU A 655 -31.97 -20.73 -9.16
N GLY A 656 -31.95 -19.85 -10.16
CA GLY A 656 -30.78 -19.37 -10.88
C GLY A 656 -29.82 -18.51 -10.07
N TYR A 657 -30.34 -17.57 -9.29
CA TYR A 657 -29.56 -16.54 -8.62
C TYR A 657 -29.60 -16.61 -7.09
N SER A 658 -28.53 -16.14 -6.45
CA SER A 658 -28.45 -15.96 -4.99
C SER A 658 -28.90 -14.56 -4.56
N ILE A 659 -29.46 -14.45 -3.36
CA ILE A 659 -29.68 -13.15 -2.69
C ILE A 659 -28.33 -12.44 -2.61
N SER A 660 -28.31 -11.18 -3.06
CA SER A 660 -27.09 -10.40 -3.22
C SER A 660 -27.17 -9.18 -2.29
N HIS A 661 -26.07 -8.82 -1.64
CA HIS A 661 -26.04 -7.74 -0.64
C HIS A 661 -25.09 -6.63 -1.12
N CYS A 662 -25.45 -5.39 -0.84
CA CYS A 662 -24.63 -4.21 -1.17
C CYS A 662 -24.70 -3.20 -0.02
N ALA A 663 -23.69 -2.34 0.10
CA ALA A 663 -23.67 -1.27 1.08
C ALA A 663 -22.91 -0.05 0.54
N VAL A 664 -23.40 1.15 0.86
CA VAL A 664 -22.79 2.43 0.50
C VAL A 664 -22.72 3.33 1.74
N SER A 665 -21.74 4.23 1.78
CA SER A 665 -21.66 5.24 2.84
C SER A 665 -22.52 6.46 2.49
N LEU A 666 -23.11 7.08 3.51
CA LEU A 666 -23.81 8.35 3.43
C LEU A 666 -23.32 9.26 4.56
N THR A 667 -22.75 10.40 4.19
CA THR A 667 -22.43 11.47 5.13
C THR A 667 -23.68 12.27 5.46
N VAL A 668 -23.96 12.45 6.75
CA VAL A 668 -25.02 13.34 7.26
C VAL A 668 -24.36 14.53 7.93
N ALA A 669 -24.40 15.70 7.28
CA ALA A 669 -23.89 16.95 7.80
C ALA A 669 -24.75 17.46 8.97
N LYS A 670 -24.12 18.15 9.93
CA LYS A 670 -24.85 18.82 11.01
C LYS A 670 -25.75 19.92 10.44
N ALA A 671 -26.98 20.02 10.93
CA ALA A 671 -27.87 21.10 10.56
C ALA A 671 -27.42 22.43 11.21
N ALA A 672 -27.56 23.54 10.49
CA ALA A 672 -27.35 24.87 11.05
C ALA A 672 -28.67 25.37 11.68
N PRO A 673 -28.71 25.68 12.99
CA PRO A 673 -29.82 26.41 13.58
C PRO A 673 -30.01 27.78 12.92
N VAL A 674 -31.25 28.24 12.82
CA VAL A 674 -31.56 29.60 12.37
C VAL A 674 -31.60 30.51 13.61
N ILE A 675 -30.72 31.51 13.66
CA ILE A 675 -30.78 32.59 14.65
C ILE A 675 -31.67 33.71 14.10
N THR A 676 -32.61 34.18 14.92
CA THR A 676 -33.42 35.38 14.68
C THR A 676 -33.10 36.41 15.76
N TRP A 677 -32.51 37.55 15.38
CA TRP A 677 -32.18 38.65 16.29
C TRP A 677 -32.66 39.98 15.67
N PRO A 678 -33.65 40.67 16.26
CA PRO A 678 -34.08 41.98 15.78
C PRO A 678 -32.99 43.05 16.05
N SER A 679 -32.96 44.09 15.21
CA SER A 679 -32.12 45.26 15.45
C SER A 679 -32.52 45.92 16.78
N PRO A 680 -31.58 46.15 17.72
CA PRO A 680 -31.89 46.80 18.98
C PRO A 680 -32.06 48.31 18.79
N ASP A 681 -32.94 48.91 19.59
CA ASP A 681 -33.08 50.37 19.66
C ASP A 681 -31.82 51.02 20.26
N PRO A 682 -31.46 52.26 19.85
CA PRO A 682 -30.32 52.99 20.42
C PRO A 682 -30.44 53.20 21.93
N ILE A 683 -29.30 53.20 22.62
CA ILE A 683 -29.21 53.48 24.08
C ILE A 683 -28.41 54.75 24.35
N ALA A 684 -28.73 55.44 25.46
CA ALA A 684 -27.93 56.58 25.90
C ALA A 684 -26.59 56.14 26.52
N GLN A 685 -25.57 56.97 26.38
CA GLN A 685 -24.27 56.80 27.02
C GLN A 685 -24.39 56.55 28.53
N GLY A 686 -23.70 55.53 29.03
CA GLY A 686 -23.74 55.13 30.45
C GLY A 686 -24.81 54.08 30.78
N VAL A 687 -25.74 53.79 29.87
CA VAL A 687 -26.66 52.65 30.01
C VAL A 687 -25.89 51.35 29.73
N ALA A 688 -26.02 50.37 30.63
CA ALA A 688 -25.44 49.05 30.48
C ALA A 688 -26.27 48.15 29.55
N LEU A 689 -25.63 47.25 28.80
CA LEU A 689 -26.31 46.28 27.95
C LEU A 689 -27.25 45.39 28.75
N SER A 690 -28.49 45.24 28.28
CA SER A 690 -29.55 44.48 28.95
C SER A 690 -30.16 43.42 28.04
N ALA A 691 -31.05 42.59 28.58
CA ALA A 691 -31.83 41.61 27.81
C ALA A 691 -32.61 42.24 26.64
N THR A 692 -32.96 43.53 26.72
CA THR A 692 -33.66 44.28 25.65
C THR A 692 -32.82 44.39 24.37
N GLN A 693 -31.48 44.50 24.50
CA GLN A 693 -30.56 44.48 23.36
C GLN A 693 -30.15 43.04 23.01
N LEU A 694 -29.95 42.21 24.04
CA LEU A 694 -29.42 40.84 23.95
C LEU A 694 -30.55 39.79 23.86
N GLN A 695 -31.46 39.98 22.89
CA GLN A 695 -32.68 39.19 22.70
C GLN A 695 -32.65 38.29 21.45
N ALA A 696 -31.51 37.66 21.16
CA ALA A 696 -31.44 36.66 20.08
C ALA A 696 -32.24 35.40 20.43
N THR A 697 -32.87 34.81 19.42
CA THR A 697 -33.62 33.54 19.52
C THR A 697 -33.13 32.57 18.45
N ALA A 698 -33.34 31.27 18.64
CA ALA A 698 -32.90 30.23 17.71
C ALA A 698 -33.98 29.18 17.48
N SER A 699 -33.91 28.50 16.33
CA SER A 699 -34.88 27.46 15.92
C SER A 699 -34.83 26.16 16.73
N VAL A 700 -33.85 26.00 17.64
CA VAL A 700 -33.69 24.85 18.53
C VAL A 700 -33.26 25.32 19.93
N PRO A 701 -33.41 24.50 21.00
CA PRO A 701 -32.88 24.82 22.32
C PRO A 701 -31.35 24.87 22.36
N GLY A 702 -30.79 25.77 23.15
CA GLY A 702 -29.35 25.94 23.33
C GLY A 702 -28.99 27.14 24.21
N ILE A 703 -27.70 27.46 24.24
CA ILE A 703 -27.09 28.51 25.07
C ILE A 703 -26.59 29.64 24.16
N TYR A 704 -26.88 30.88 24.56
CA TYR A 704 -26.42 32.10 23.88
C TYR A 704 -25.25 32.71 24.65
N THR A 705 -24.16 33.04 23.96
CA THR A 705 -23.03 33.78 24.51
C THR A 705 -22.88 35.08 23.73
N TYR A 706 -23.17 36.21 24.38
CA TYR A 706 -23.11 37.54 23.77
C TYR A 706 -21.75 38.20 23.99
N ARG A 707 -21.32 38.99 23.01
CA ARG A 707 -20.16 39.88 23.11
C ARG A 707 -20.44 41.18 22.36
N PRO A 708 -20.40 42.36 23.01
CA PRO A 708 -20.14 42.59 24.44
C PRO A 708 -21.19 41.94 25.36
N ALA A 709 -20.82 41.63 26.60
CA ALA A 709 -21.65 40.89 27.55
C ALA A 709 -22.73 41.76 28.21
N ALA A 710 -23.75 41.10 28.79
CA ALA A 710 -24.77 41.77 29.59
C ALA A 710 -24.13 42.50 30.78
N GLY A 711 -24.51 43.77 31.00
CA GLY A 711 -23.93 44.63 32.03
C GLY A 711 -22.74 45.49 31.58
N GLU A 712 -22.17 45.27 30.39
CA GLU A 712 -21.13 46.15 29.86
C GLU A 712 -21.69 47.52 29.45
N ILE A 713 -20.96 48.59 29.75
CA ILE A 713 -21.29 49.97 29.34
C ILE A 713 -20.39 50.34 28.16
N LEU A 714 -21.01 50.71 27.05
CA LEU A 714 -20.30 51.05 25.82
C LEU A 714 -20.07 52.57 25.69
N ALA A 715 -18.98 52.95 25.03
CA ALA A 715 -18.71 54.34 24.68
C ALA A 715 -19.71 54.84 23.62
N PRO A 716 -19.90 56.17 23.44
CA PRO A 716 -20.69 56.69 22.33
C PRO A 716 -20.20 56.21 20.96
N GLY A 717 -21.13 56.00 20.01
CA GLY A 717 -20.83 55.50 18.67
C GLY A 717 -21.63 54.25 18.27
N VAL A 718 -21.27 53.65 17.14
CA VAL A 718 -21.91 52.41 16.64
C VAL A 718 -21.05 51.21 17.03
N HIS A 719 -21.66 50.21 17.64
CA HIS A 719 -21.01 48.99 18.11
C HIS A 719 -21.65 47.76 17.46
N GLU A 720 -20.84 46.75 17.20
CA GLU A 720 -21.32 45.44 16.75
C GLU A 720 -21.55 44.55 17.99
N LEU A 721 -22.80 44.14 18.20
CA LEU A 721 -23.16 43.09 19.15
C LEU A 721 -23.12 41.75 18.40
N SER A 722 -22.36 40.80 18.92
CA SER A 722 -22.27 39.44 18.39
C SER A 722 -22.87 38.44 19.37
N VAL A 723 -23.43 37.35 18.85
CA VAL A 723 -23.90 36.21 19.63
C VAL A 723 -23.38 34.92 19.02
N ILE A 724 -22.86 34.03 19.87
CA ILE A 724 -22.59 32.64 19.54
C ILE A 724 -23.69 31.80 20.18
N PHE A 725 -24.45 31.08 19.35
CA PHE A 725 -25.47 30.14 19.80
C PHE A 725 -24.93 28.71 19.70
N THR A 726 -24.84 28.05 20.85
CA THR A 726 -24.44 26.64 20.98
C THR A 726 -25.69 25.80 21.26
N PRO A 727 -26.15 24.96 20.32
CA PRO A 727 -27.28 24.05 20.52
C PRO A 727 -27.07 23.11 21.72
N THR A 728 -28.15 22.70 22.38
CA THR A 728 -28.09 21.62 23.38
C THR A 728 -27.71 20.29 22.72
N ASP A 729 -28.25 20.03 21.51
CA ASP A 729 -27.84 18.90 20.68
C ASP A 729 -26.65 19.29 19.78
N THR A 730 -25.46 19.24 20.38
CA THR A 730 -24.19 19.48 19.67
C THR A 730 -23.75 18.32 18.78
N LEU A 731 -24.45 17.18 18.79
CA LEU A 731 -24.18 16.07 17.88
C LEU A 731 -24.76 16.38 16.51
N ASN A 732 -26.06 16.73 16.45
CA ASN A 732 -26.79 16.91 15.20
C ASN A 732 -26.79 18.34 14.65
N TYR A 733 -26.56 19.35 15.50
CA TYR A 733 -26.54 20.75 15.10
C TYR A 733 -25.14 21.38 15.26
N SER A 734 -24.81 22.33 14.38
CA SER A 734 -23.60 23.14 14.48
C SER A 734 -23.81 24.37 15.36
N THR A 735 -22.75 24.80 16.05
CA THR A 735 -22.69 26.14 16.66
C THR A 735 -22.71 27.19 15.55
N VAL A 736 -23.55 28.21 15.71
CA VAL A 736 -23.77 29.28 14.73
C VAL A 736 -23.62 30.64 15.42
N SER A 737 -23.25 31.66 14.64
CA SER A 737 -23.08 33.03 15.14
C SER A 737 -23.86 34.04 14.31
N ALA A 738 -24.37 35.07 14.97
CA ALA A 738 -25.00 36.22 14.33
C ALA A 738 -24.46 37.52 14.93
N ALA A 739 -24.61 38.62 14.20
CA ALA A 739 -24.22 39.95 14.64
C ALA A 739 -25.28 40.98 14.27
N VAL A 740 -25.39 42.04 15.07
CA VAL A 740 -26.33 43.15 14.90
C VAL A 740 -25.69 44.45 15.42
N THR A 741 -26.03 45.59 14.85
CA THR A 741 -25.46 46.88 15.27
C THR A 741 -26.32 47.56 16.34
N LEU A 742 -25.66 48.19 17.32
CA LEU A 742 -26.27 49.04 18.34
C LEU A 742 -25.63 50.43 18.29
N THR A 743 -26.45 51.48 18.31
CA THR A 743 -25.98 52.86 18.42
C THR A 743 -26.07 53.34 19.87
N VAL A 744 -24.98 53.87 20.39
CA VAL A 744 -24.91 54.54 21.70
C VAL A 744 -24.86 56.05 21.47
N THR A 745 -25.88 56.76 21.92
CA THR A 745 -25.99 58.22 21.76
C THR A 745 -25.31 58.97 22.91
N GLU A 746 -24.63 60.06 22.60
CA GLU A 746 -24.07 60.96 23.61
C GLU A 746 -25.18 61.63 24.43
N LYS A 747 -24.90 61.90 25.72
CA LYS A 747 -25.81 62.72 26.52
C LYS A 747 -25.80 64.17 26.00
N PRO A 748 -26.96 64.84 25.89
CA PRO A 748 -26.99 66.25 25.51
C PRO A 748 -26.23 67.09 26.55
N ALA A 749 -25.36 67.98 26.07
CA ALA A 749 -24.73 68.99 26.91
C ALA A 749 -25.78 70.05 27.31
N ALA A 750 -25.77 70.48 28.57
CA ALA A 750 -26.64 71.55 29.02
C ALA A 750 -26.24 72.89 28.37
N THR A 751 -27.17 73.58 27.71
CA THR A 751 -26.91 74.89 27.10
C THR A 751 -26.55 75.92 28.17
N ILE A 752 -25.32 76.45 28.12
CA ILE A 752 -24.88 77.56 28.97
C ILE A 752 -25.08 78.89 28.23
N THR A 753 -25.80 79.81 28.84
CA THR A 753 -25.92 81.20 28.41
C THR A 753 -25.07 82.07 29.33
N TRP A 754 -24.02 82.68 28.79
CA TRP A 754 -23.14 83.59 29.53
C TRP A 754 -23.01 84.93 28.78
N PRO A 755 -23.56 86.03 29.32
CA PRO A 755 -23.38 87.36 28.74
C PRO A 755 -21.91 87.78 28.72
N VAL A 756 -21.48 88.49 27.66
CA VAL A 756 -20.14 89.09 27.62
C VAL A 756 -20.04 90.16 28.71
N PRO A 757 -19.09 90.05 29.66
CA PRO A 757 -18.99 91.00 30.76
C PRO A 757 -18.44 92.35 30.29
N SER A 758 -18.95 93.44 30.87
CA SER A 758 -18.39 94.78 30.64
C SER A 758 -16.97 94.89 31.20
N PRO A 759 -16.08 95.72 30.60
CA PRO A 759 -14.74 95.95 31.11
C PRO A 759 -14.73 96.43 32.57
N ILE A 760 -13.70 96.04 33.32
CA ILE A 760 -13.49 96.47 34.72
C ILE A 760 -12.22 97.29 34.87
N SER A 761 -12.21 98.26 35.77
CA SER A 761 -10.98 98.98 36.12
C SER A 761 -10.05 98.10 36.97
N TYR A 762 -8.74 98.23 36.75
CA TYR A 762 -7.71 97.60 37.56
C TYR A 762 -7.93 97.88 39.07
N GLY A 763 -7.71 96.85 39.89
CA GLY A 763 -8.05 96.85 41.32
C GLY A 763 -9.44 96.28 41.64
N THR A 764 -10.32 96.12 40.65
CA THR A 764 -11.62 95.44 40.84
C THR A 764 -11.43 93.92 40.90
N ALA A 765 -11.95 93.28 41.94
CA ALA A 765 -11.96 91.82 42.06
C ALA A 765 -13.09 91.19 41.21
N LEU A 766 -12.86 90.00 40.64
CA LEU A 766 -13.88 89.23 39.95
C LEU A 766 -15.07 88.94 40.88
N SER A 767 -16.29 89.20 40.39
CA SER A 767 -17.52 89.10 41.18
C SER A 767 -18.61 88.34 40.43
N ALA A 768 -19.75 88.11 41.09
CA ALA A 768 -20.96 87.56 40.46
C ALA A 768 -21.54 88.43 39.31
N ILE A 769 -21.01 89.63 39.07
CA ILE A 769 -21.36 90.46 37.90
C ILE A 769 -20.68 89.91 36.63
N GLN A 770 -19.43 89.46 36.72
CA GLN A 770 -18.68 88.86 35.61
C GLN A 770 -18.88 87.34 35.52
N LEU A 771 -19.08 86.68 36.68
CA LEU A 771 -19.24 85.24 36.81
C LEU A 771 -20.72 84.86 36.92
N ASN A 772 -21.49 85.19 35.88
CA ASN A 772 -22.95 85.12 35.81
C ASN A 772 -23.46 84.17 34.70
N ALA A 773 -22.74 83.08 34.42
CA ALA A 773 -23.23 82.05 33.52
C ALA A 773 -24.52 81.42 34.07
N THR A 774 -25.47 81.14 33.18
CA THR A 774 -26.78 80.58 33.51
C THR A 774 -27.11 79.40 32.60
N THR A 775 -27.96 78.50 33.05
CA THR A 775 -28.48 77.38 32.24
C THR A 775 -29.84 76.97 32.81
N PRO A 776 -30.79 76.50 31.98
CA PRO A 776 -32.10 76.05 32.45
C PRO A 776 -32.06 74.70 33.21
N VAL A 777 -30.93 73.98 33.18
CA VAL A 777 -30.76 72.70 33.90
C VAL A 777 -30.23 72.97 35.31
N PRO A 778 -30.77 72.36 36.39
CA PRO A 778 -30.21 72.49 37.72
C PRO A 778 -28.79 71.90 37.81
N GLY A 779 -27.86 72.61 38.45
CA GLY A 779 -26.47 72.16 38.63
C GLY A 779 -25.57 73.23 39.23
N THR A 780 -24.25 73.04 39.12
CA THR A 780 -23.22 73.89 39.73
C THR A 780 -22.25 74.42 38.68
N PHE A 781 -21.87 75.71 38.80
CA PHE A 781 -20.85 76.34 37.97
C PHE A 781 -19.53 76.48 38.75
N VAL A 782 -18.42 76.11 38.10
CA VAL A 782 -17.05 76.37 38.56
C VAL A 782 -16.38 77.31 37.57
N TYR A 783 -15.89 78.45 38.06
CA TYR A 783 -15.30 79.51 37.25
C TYR A 783 -13.77 79.57 37.37
N THR A 784 -13.09 79.79 36.25
CA THR A 784 -11.64 80.03 36.18
C THR A 784 -11.37 81.30 35.37
N PRO A 785 -10.71 82.33 35.93
CA PRO A 785 -10.28 82.46 37.31
C PRO A 785 -11.46 82.57 38.30
N ALA A 786 -11.21 82.23 39.57
CA ALA A 786 -12.23 82.22 40.61
C ALA A 786 -12.64 83.63 41.07
N ALA A 787 -13.83 83.74 41.69
CA ALA A 787 -14.31 84.96 42.32
C ALA A 787 -13.32 85.47 43.39
N GLY A 788 -13.20 86.79 43.51
CA GLY A 788 -12.30 87.46 44.45
C GLY A 788 -10.89 87.75 43.91
N LEU A 789 -10.49 87.17 42.77
CA LEU A 789 -9.18 87.48 42.17
C LEU A 789 -9.17 88.88 41.54
N VAL A 790 -8.14 89.67 41.85
CA VAL A 790 -7.86 90.94 41.15
C VAL A 790 -6.89 90.65 39.99
N LEU A 791 -7.31 91.01 38.79
CA LEU A 791 -6.53 90.80 37.56
C LEU A 791 -5.70 92.04 37.22
N ALA A 792 -4.54 91.85 36.57
CA ALA A 792 -3.74 92.95 36.03
C ALA A 792 -4.41 93.53 34.75
N PRO A 793 -4.04 94.73 34.27
CA PRO A 793 -4.59 95.27 33.02
C PRO A 793 -4.33 94.32 31.83
N GLY A 794 -5.34 94.06 31.00
CA GLY A 794 -5.25 93.10 29.90
C GLY A 794 -6.56 92.39 29.55
N LYS A 795 -6.52 91.46 28.60
CA LYS A 795 -7.66 90.62 28.20
C LYS A 795 -7.51 89.21 28.78
N TYR A 796 -8.57 88.72 29.42
CA TYR A 796 -8.60 87.42 30.08
C TYR A 796 -9.77 86.60 29.55
N ILE A 797 -9.53 85.31 29.32
CA ILE A 797 -10.59 84.34 29.06
C ILE A 797 -11.10 83.86 30.41
N LEU A 798 -12.35 84.17 30.73
CA LEU A 798 -13.07 83.53 31.83
C LEU A 798 -13.68 82.24 31.29
N ALA A 799 -13.44 81.12 31.95
CA ALA A 799 -14.04 79.82 31.64
C ALA A 799 -15.02 79.42 32.75
N ALA A 800 -16.15 78.83 32.37
CA ALA A 800 -17.15 78.28 33.27
C ALA A 800 -17.38 76.81 32.91
N THR A 801 -17.16 75.91 33.86
CA THR A 801 -17.54 74.49 33.76
C THR A 801 -18.82 74.30 34.53
N PHE A 802 -19.87 73.82 33.85
CA PHE A 802 -21.16 73.50 34.45
C PHE A 802 -21.30 72.00 34.63
N THR A 803 -21.47 71.57 35.88
CA THR A 803 -21.80 70.18 36.23
C THR A 803 -23.30 70.11 36.58
N PRO A 804 -24.13 69.45 35.75
CA PRO A 804 -25.54 69.23 36.06
C PRO A 804 -25.71 68.44 37.37
N SER A 805 -26.79 68.71 38.12
CA SER A 805 -27.19 67.86 39.25
C SER A 805 -27.70 66.51 38.77
N ASP A 806 -28.34 66.48 37.60
CA ASP A 806 -28.72 65.26 36.88
C ASP A 806 -27.60 64.85 35.93
N THR A 807 -26.61 64.13 36.48
CA THR A 807 -25.51 63.53 35.72
C THR A 807 -25.91 62.25 34.98
N GLU A 808 -27.14 61.74 35.19
CA GLU A 808 -27.68 60.60 34.47
C GLU A 808 -28.16 61.01 33.07
N ASN A 809 -28.79 62.18 32.92
CA ASN A 809 -29.37 62.63 31.65
C ASN A 809 -28.56 63.70 30.91
N TYR A 810 -27.69 64.46 31.57
CA TYR A 810 -26.95 65.58 30.96
C TYR A 810 -25.43 65.43 31.07
N ALA A 811 -24.70 65.86 30.03
CA ALA A 811 -23.25 65.99 30.05
C ALA A 811 -22.80 67.28 30.75
N THR A 812 -21.57 67.26 31.29
CA THR A 812 -20.88 68.48 31.76
C THR A 812 -20.65 69.41 30.57
N ALA A 813 -21.01 70.69 30.72
CA ALA A 813 -20.87 71.69 29.66
C ALA A 813 -19.79 72.72 30.02
N GLN A 814 -19.20 73.35 29.02
CA GLN A 814 -18.23 74.43 29.19
C GLN A 814 -18.60 75.64 28.34
N ALA A 815 -18.37 76.83 28.88
CA ALA A 815 -18.49 78.09 28.17
C ALA A 815 -17.29 78.99 28.50
N SER A 816 -16.98 79.94 27.62
CA SER A 816 -15.98 80.97 27.90
C SER A 816 -16.39 82.33 27.37
N VAL A 817 -15.97 83.39 28.06
CA VAL A 817 -16.19 84.79 27.69
C VAL A 817 -14.90 85.58 27.92
N VAL A 818 -14.69 86.65 27.15
CA VAL A 818 -13.51 87.52 27.32
C VAL A 818 -13.88 88.70 28.22
N LEU A 819 -13.06 88.94 29.24
CA LEU A 819 -13.10 90.13 30.09
C LEU A 819 -11.90 91.03 29.77
N GLU A 820 -12.14 92.34 29.68
CA GLU A 820 -11.09 93.35 29.54
C GLU A 820 -10.91 94.12 30.85
N VAL A 821 -9.66 94.23 31.30
CA VAL A 821 -9.26 94.95 32.52
C VAL A 821 -8.50 96.20 32.11
N GLN A 822 -9.07 97.36 32.40
CA GLN A 822 -8.55 98.67 31.99
C GLN A 822 -7.59 99.23 33.04
N GLY A 823 -6.46 99.78 32.59
CA GLY A 823 -5.49 100.44 33.47
C GLY A 823 -6.01 101.76 34.07
N PRO A 824 -5.35 102.30 35.11
CA PRO A 824 -5.66 103.64 35.60
C PRO A 824 -5.38 104.71 34.52
N PRO A 825 -6.13 105.84 34.50
CA PRO A 825 -5.91 106.90 33.52
C PRO A 825 -4.55 107.59 33.75
N GLU A 826 -3.70 107.63 32.72
CA GLU A 826 -2.38 108.24 32.78
C GLU A 826 -2.47 109.78 32.74
N THR A 827 -1.68 110.46 33.58
CA THR A 827 -1.45 111.91 33.51
C THR A 827 -0.08 112.21 32.88
N ASP A 828 -0.11 112.99 31.81
CA ASP A 828 1.01 113.29 30.91
C ASP A 828 2.16 114.09 31.56
N SER A 829 3.41 113.65 31.36
CA SER A 829 4.59 114.52 31.24
C SER A 829 5.84 113.78 30.73
N SER A 830 6.18 114.02 29.45
CA SER A 830 7.52 113.81 28.87
C SER A 830 8.50 114.94 29.33
N PRO A 831 9.86 114.90 29.13
CA PRO A 831 10.54 114.23 28.00
C PRO A 831 12.05 113.81 28.10
N VAL A 832 12.59 113.31 26.96
CA VAL A 832 14.00 113.33 26.45
C VAL A 832 15.03 112.23 26.82
N ALA A 833 15.50 111.56 25.74
CA ALA A 833 16.87 111.08 25.40
C ALA A 833 17.35 109.61 25.58
N ALA A 834 17.75 109.06 24.40
CA ALA A 834 18.98 108.29 24.11
C ALA A 834 18.99 106.74 24.11
N ALA A 835 18.82 106.20 22.89
CA ALA A 835 19.67 105.19 22.21
C ALA A 835 20.07 103.87 22.89
N ALA A 836 19.57 102.73 22.35
CA ALA A 836 20.35 101.66 21.70
C ALA A 836 19.45 100.45 21.34
N ALA A 837 19.88 99.62 20.38
CA ALA A 837 19.24 98.37 19.93
C ALA A 837 20.31 97.26 19.81
N PRO A 838 20.00 95.99 19.46
CA PRO A 838 18.73 95.23 19.53
C PRO A 838 18.88 93.83 20.22
N ALA A 839 17.76 93.18 20.58
CA ALA A 839 17.69 91.71 20.74
C ALA A 839 16.25 91.17 20.58
N GLU A 840 16.15 89.92 20.13
CA GLU A 840 15.04 89.12 19.56
C GLU A 840 13.63 89.13 20.23
N PRO A 841 12.54 88.90 19.46
CA PRO A 841 11.18 88.72 19.97
C PRO A 841 10.74 87.26 20.17
N ALA A 842 9.81 87.05 21.11
CA ALA A 842 9.22 85.76 21.50
C ALA A 842 8.29 85.12 20.43
N PRO A 843 8.07 83.79 20.46
CA PRO A 843 7.29 83.08 19.45
C PRO A 843 5.77 83.29 19.59
N LYS A 844 5.09 83.40 18.45
CA LYS A 844 3.62 83.43 18.34
C LYS A 844 3.06 82.03 18.08
N TRP A 845 1.90 81.73 18.65
CA TRP A 845 1.06 80.59 18.24
C TRP A 845 0.17 80.98 17.06
N THR A 846 -0.19 80.00 16.23
CA THR A 846 -1.09 80.17 15.07
C THR A 846 -2.19 79.11 15.08
N PHE A 847 -3.44 79.56 14.97
CA PHE A 847 -4.58 78.77 14.51
C PHE A 847 -4.92 79.18 13.07
N THR A 848 -5.45 78.24 12.29
CA THR A 848 -6.08 78.51 10.98
C THR A 848 -7.26 77.58 10.76
N GLU A 849 -8.45 78.17 10.73
CA GLU A 849 -9.61 77.66 9.97
C GLU A 849 -9.90 78.66 8.86
N THR A 850 -10.33 78.22 7.68
CA THR A 850 -11.60 78.67 7.08
C THR A 850 -12.01 77.87 5.84
N ASN A 851 -13.27 78.06 5.44
CA ASN A 851 -14.07 77.27 4.50
C ASN A 851 -14.12 77.88 3.07
N ILE A 852 -14.56 77.05 2.10
CA ILE A 852 -15.47 77.35 0.95
C ILE A 852 -15.32 78.69 0.17
N GLU A 853 -15.12 78.65 -1.16
CA GLU A 853 -16.17 78.82 -2.20
C GLU A 853 -15.62 78.72 -3.65
N ALA A 854 -16.46 78.90 -4.68
CA ALA A 854 -16.27 78.47 -6.08
C ALA A 854 -16.00 79.61 -7.11
N ALA A 855 -15.55 79.26 -8.34
CA ALA A 855 -15.75 80.05 -9.56
C ALA A 855 -15.48 79.27 -10.88
N ASP A 856 -16.19 79.64 -11.95
CA ASP A 856 -16.05 79.29 -13.39
C ASP A 856 -16.11 80.64 -14.17
N PRO A 857 -15.41 80.90 -15.32
CA PRO A 857 -15.99 80.59 -16.65
C PRO A 857 -15.05 80.43 -17.90
N ALA A 858 -15.59 79.73 -18.92
CA ALA A 858 -15.55 80.02 -20.40
C ALA A 858 -14.37 79.64 -21.36
N ARG A 859 -14.68 78.66 -22.26
CA ARG A 859 -14.58 78.55 -23.77
C ARG A 859 -13.51 79.33 -24.61
N PRO A 860 -13.05 78.80 -25.79
CA PRO A 860 -13.88 78.56 -27.00
C PRO A 860 -13.64 77.21 -27.77
N GLU A 861 -14.04 77.15 -29.05
CA GLU A 861 -14.48 75.97 -29.84
C GLU A 861 -13.41 75.21 -30.65
N GLY A 862 -13.72 73.94 -31.01
CA GLY A 862 -13.08 73.14 -32.07
C GLY A 862 -13.66 71.72 -32.15
N THR A 863 -14.00 71.23 -33.34
CA THR A 863 -14.63 69.90 -33.57
C THR A 863 -13.62 68.80 -33.90
N ASP A 864 -13.90 67.54 -33.54
CA ASP A 864 -14.13 66.45 -34.51
C ASP A 864 -14.39 65.08 -33.83
N GLU A 865 -15.01 64.17 -34.58
CA GLU A 865 -15.51 62.88 -34.10
C GLU A 865 -14.43 61.81 -33.92
N ARG A 866 -14.45 61.08 -32.79
CA ARG A 866 -14.19 59.63 -32.78
C ARG A 866 -14.73 58.92 -31.54
N THR A 867 -15.29 57.74 -31.76
CA THR A 867 -15.85 56.87 -30.72
C THR A 867 -14.76 56.16 -29.93
N GLU A 868 -14.69 56.39 -28.62
CA GLU A 868 -13.94 55.55 -27.68
C GLU A 868 -14.85 54.96 -26.60
N THR A 869 -14.74 53.65 -26.41
CA THR A 869 -15.49 52.87 -25.44
C THR A 869 -14.91 53.05 -24.04
N LYS A 870 -15.72 53.58 -23.11
CA LYS A 870 -15.35 53.61 -21.68
C LYS A 870 -15.22 52.20 -21.11
N THR A 871 -13.99 51.76 -20.85
CA THR A 871 -13.71 50.66 -19.93
C THR A 871 -13.87 51.15 -18.49
N ASN A 872 -14.68 50.44 -17.69
CA ASN A 872 -14.72 50.67 -16.25
C ASN A 872 -13.37 50.26 -15.60
N PRO A 873 -12.96 50.91 -14.49
CA PRO A 873 -11.79 50.45 -13.75
C PRO A 873 -12.01 49.03 -13.21
N PRO A 874 -10.96 48.19 -13.17
CA PRO A 874 -11.08 46.78 -12.81
C PRO A 874 -11.47 46.58 -11.33
N GLU A 875 -12.27 45.54 -11.07
CA GLU A 875 -12.78 45.23 -9.74
C GLU A 875 -11.60 44.80 -8.83
N THR A 876 -11.36 45.52 -7.73
CA THR A 876 -10.26 45.24 -6.79
C THR A 876 -10.78 44.90 -5.39
N ARG A 877 -10.06 44.01 -4.68
CA ARG A 877 -10.37 43.58 -3.30
C ARG A 877 -9.09 43.45 -2.49
N VAL A 878 -9.16 43.84 -1.23
CA VAL A 878 -8.06 43.66 -0.27
C VAL A 878 -8.37 42.48 0.63
N TYR A 879 -7.46 41.51 0.71
CA TYR A 879 -7.59 40.36 1.62
C TYR A 879 -6.25 40.08 2.31
N LYS A 880 -6.24 40.10 3.65
CA LYS A 880 -5.03 39.97 4.49
C LYS A 880 -3.88 40.91 4.07
N GLY A 881 -4.19 42.16 3.75
CA GLY A 881 -3.22 43.20 3.36
C GLY A 881 -2.85 43.22 1.87
N ALA A 882 -3.03 42.10 1.16
CA ALA A 882 -2.74 42.00 -0.26
C ALA A 882 -3.89 42.50 -1.14
N VAL A 883 -3.55 43.16 -2.26
CA VAL A 883 -4.51 43.69 -3.24
C VAL A 883 -4.66 42.71 -4.41
N TYR A 884 -5.89 42.26 -4.63
CA TYR A 884 -6.28 41.41 -5.74
C TYR A 884 -7.12 42.18 -6.75
N GLU A 885 -6.91 41.93 -8.02
CA GLU A 885 -7.63 42.50 -9.15
C GLU A 885 -8.31 41.39 -9.95
N LYS A 886 -9.53 41.62 -10.40
CA LYS A 886 -10.29 40.63 -11.16
C LYS A 886 -9.98 40.73 -12.66
N GLY A 887 -9.34 39.69 -13.20
CA GLY A 887 -9.00 39.61 -14.62
C GLY A 887 -10.20 39.38 -15.53
N GLU A 888 -10.00 39.49 -16.83
CA GLU A 888 -11.02 39.21 -17.85
C GLU A 888 -11.52 37.76 -17.83
N ASP A 889 -10.74 36.84 -17.24
CA ASP A 889 -11.11 35.44 -16.98
C ASP A 889 -12.05 35.28 -15.76
N GLY A 890 -12.40 36.38 -15.10
CA GLY A 890 -13.25 36.42 -13.91
C GLY A 890 -12.56 35.99 -12.61
N LYS A 891 -11.25 35.66 -12.65
CA LYS A 891 -10.48 35.23 -11.48
C LYS A 891 -9.73 36.40 -10.83
N TRP A 892 -9.39 36.22 -9.56
CA TRP A 892 -8.67 37.21 -8.76
C TRP A 892 -7.16 36.97 -8.83
N HIS A 893 -6.44 37.92 -9.42
CA HIS A 893 -4.98 37.91 -9.58
C HIS A 893 -4.34 38.87 -8.59
N LEU A 894 -3.21 38.47 -8.00
CA LEU A 894 -2.51 39.26 -6.99
C LEU A 894 -1.70 40.39 -7.65
N GLN A 895 -2.06 41.65 -7.40
CA GLN A 895 -1.33 42.82 -7.91
C GLN A 895 -0.22 43.29 -6.97
N LYS A 896 -0.47 43.27 -5.65
CA LYS A 896 0.50 43.74 -4.66
C LYS A 896 0.35 42.98 -3.34
N LYS A 897 1.49 42.56 -2.80
CA LYS A 897 1.61 41.77 -1.56
C LYS A 897 1.91 42.69 -0.37
#